data_AF-A0A6L7WSN3-F1
#
_entry.id   AF-A0A6L7WSN3-F1
#
_cell.length_a   1.000
_cell.length_b   1.000
_cell.length_c   1.000
_cell.angle_alpha   90.00
_cell.angle_beta   90.00
_cell.angle_gamma   90.00
#
_symmetry.space_group_name_H-M   'P 1'
#
loop_
_entity.id
_entity.type
_entity.pdbx_description
1 polymer ?
#
loop_
_entity_poly.entity_id
_entity_poly.type
_entity_poly.pdbx_seq_one_letter_code
_entity_poly.pdbx_strand_id
1 'polypeptide(L)'
;DDWRDLMRLYLVRRTRSFIQDNYAETDPESGRKFLTYEDGGRSFFPSRVPKTVKFTIDDSDPNDQYASLYSAEVVEKIKALTLARYGLGGYLEDDPASPPTEAEQAQMDDLSQAGKRLIGFCRTNLFKRLESSGSAFLQSVERHVLRNYVFLHAIRNGHPLPIGTQDAEMLDSRFTDEDVDEAKGASSDPDDDDQQPDIEQTESLHSVAVFKARAADVYAEYESLYRSRFKWLRPDLFEADLERHLQRDCDALIGILQTYGDWDPDRDTKLAALHALLTETYPNDKVLVFSQFADTVDYLKAQLDEKGMNGVEGVTGNSANPTEFARRFSPKSNPQRGRGEPENPIRVLIATDVLSEGQNLQDCSIVVNYDLPWAIIRLIQRAGRVDRIGQEAEDILCHSFLPADGVERLINLRNRVRERLEQNREVVGTDEAFFEDDEDQQAIINLYHERAGILDGDPEGEVDLASHAYQIWQNAIKADPKLERAVANLPDVAFSSRDHAPFAQRPEGVLVFMRTGEGNDALAYVDREGNSITESQLEILAAAECHPDTMAQPRHDSHHALVEKGIKHIITEEKTIGGALGRPSGARFRTYTRLKEHADRIQGQLFDQPILRRAIGEIYRYPLRETARDSLNRQLRSGADDFQLAELVISLHEEDRLCMKDDNDAETQEPRIICSLGMFQADGGADAHSD
;
A
#
# COMPACT_ATOMS: atom_id res chain seq x y z
N ASP A 1 12.77 21.91 2.31
CA ASP A 1 12.41 21.19 1.08
C ASP A 1 13.63 20.89 0.19
N ASP A 2 14.48 21.87 -0.11
CA ASP A 2 15.75 21.66 -0.86
C ASP A 2 16.65 20.51 -0.36
N TRP A 3 16.74 20.29 0.96
CA TRP A 3 17.54 19.18 1.53
C TRP A 3 16.83 17.82 1.36
N ARG A 4 15.50 17.79 1.36
CA ARG A 4 14.67 16.60 1.09
C ARG A 4 14.77 16.24 -0.39
N ASP A 5 14.78 17.24 -1.28
CA ASP A 5 14.99 17.08 -2.72
C ASP A 5 16.43 16.68 -3.06
N LEU A 6 17.43 17.23 -2.39
CA LEU A 6 18.83 16.85 -2.56
C LEU A 6 19.07 15.42 -2.04
N MET A 7 18.52 15.08 -0.88
CA MET A 7 18.51 13.68 -0.42
C MET A 7 17.83 12.78 -1.45
N ARG A 8 16.71 13.17 -2.04
CA ARG A 8 15.98 12.35 -3.02
C ARG A 8 16.68 12.19 -4.37
N LEU A 9 17.52 13.15 -4.77
CA LEU A 9 18.33 13.10 -5.99
C LEU A 9 19.56 12.19 -5.86
N TYR A 10 20.05 11.96 -4.63
CA TYR A 10 21.31 11.25 -4.36
C TYR A 10 21.18 10.05 -3.39
N LEU A 11 20.04 9.86 -2.72
CA LEU A 11 19.78 8.68 -1.90
C LEU A 11 19.37 7.52 -2.78
N VAL A 12 20.34 6.67 -2.90
CA VAL A 12 20.17 5.30 -3.31
C VAL A 12 19.49 4.55 -2.16
N ARG A 13 18.19 4.23 -2.29
CA ARG A 13 17.52 3.33 -1.34
C ARG A 13 18.07 1.92 -1.51
N ARG A 14 18.56 1.36 -0.42
CA ARG A 14 19.09 0.00 -0.34
C ARG A 14 18.32 -0.77 0.70
N THR A 15 17.92 -1.98 0.35
CA THR A 15 17.28 -2.88 1.30
C THR A 15 18.30 -3.39 2.33
N ARG A 16 17.80 -3.94 3.43
CA ARG A 16 18.66 -4.48 4.51
C ARG A 16 19.55 -5.60 3.98
N SER A 17 18.98 -6.54 3.24
CA SER A 17 19.70 -7.67 2.65
C SER A 17 20.77 -7.18 1.68
N PHE A 18 20.44 -6.20 0.84
CA PHE A 18 21.41 -5.56 -0.04
C PHE A 18 22.60 -4.98 0.74
N ILE A 19 22.35 -4.25 1.84
CA ILE A 19 23.44 -3.67 2.64
C ILE A 19 24.29 -4.76 3.29
N GLN A 20 23.64 -5.80 3.83
CA GLN A 20 24.31 -6.95 4.42
C GLN A 20 25.18 -7.71 3.42
N ASP A 21 24.78 -7.78 2.16
CA ASP A 21 25.51 -8.56 1.15
C ASP A 21 26.63 -7.77 0.48
N ASN A 22 26.50 -6.44 0.38
CA ASN A 22 27.45 -5.60 -0.37
C ASN A 22 28.38 -4.76 0.51
N TYR A 23 27.98 -4.42 1.74
CA TYR A 23 28.73 -3.48 2.59
C TYR A 23 29.10 -4.01 3.97
N ALA A 24 28.45 -5.07 4.45
CA ALA A 24 28.72 -5.59 5.79
C ALA A 24 29.94 -6.53 5.83
N GLU A 25 30.67 -6.45 6.94
CA GLU A 25 31.71 -7.40 7.31
C GLU A 25 31.10 -8.51 8.17
N THR A 26 31.70 -9.71 8.16
CA THR A 26 31.26 -10.82 9.02
C THR A 26 32.22 -10.99 10.17
N ASP A 27 31.71 -10.96 11.40
CA ASP A 27 32.51 -11.18 12.59
C ASP A 27 32.88 -12.67 12.71
N PRO A 28 34.18 -13.03 12.77
CA PRO A 28 34.61 -14.43 12.74
C PRO A 28 34.27 -15.23 14.01
N GLU A 29 33.98 -14.57 15.13
CA GLU A 29 33.62 -15.25 16.38
C GLU A 29 32.11 -15.53 16.46
N SER A 30 31.28 -14.53 16.17
CA SER A 30 29.82 -14.65 16.26
C SER A 30 29.15 -15.09 14.95
N GLY A 31 29.84 -14.96 13.81
CA GLY A 31 29.25 -15.14 12.48
C GLY A 31 28.28 -14.03 12.06
N ARG A 32 28.12 -12.98 12.87
CA ARG A 32 27.16 -11.89 12.63
C ARG A 32 27.73 -10.88 11.66
N LYS A 33 26.86 -10.37 10.79
CA LYS A 33 27.20 -9.25 9.90
C LYS A 33 27.19 -7.93 10.66
N PHE A 34 28.11 -7.02 10.36
CA PHE A 34 28.19 -5.69 10.96
C PHE A 34 28.72 -4.63 9.97
N LEU A 35 28.41 -3.37 10.26
CA LEU A 35 29.03 -2.20 9.62
C LEU A 35 30.05 -1.58 10.57
N THR A 36 31.16 -1.10 10.02
CA THR A 36 32.20 -0.38 10.77
C THR A 36 31.92 1.14 10.71
N TYR A 37 31.76 1.78 11.85
CA TYR A 37 31.63 3.24 11.96
C TYR A 37 32.97 3.95 11.74
N GLU A 38 32.92 5.27 11.47
CA GLU A 38 34.13 6.09 11.28
C GLU A 38 35.05 6.11 12.51
N ASP A 39 34.49 5.95 13.71
CA ASP A 39 35.24 5.87 14.97
C ASP A 39 35.83 4.46 15.23
N GLY A 40 35.61 3.51 14.32
CA GLY A 40 36.02 2.12 14.44
C GLY A 40 35.06 1.24 15.24
N GLY A 41 33.94 1.79 15.75
CA GLY A 41 32.88 1.01 16.39
C GLY A 41 32.20 0.06 15.41
N ARG A 42 31.62 -1.04 15.92
CA ARG A 42 30.88 -2.02 15.11
C ARG A 42 29.38 -1.88 15.35
N SER A 43 28.60 -1.75 14.29
CA SER A 43 27.14 -1.80 14.28
C SER A 43 26.69 -3.14 13.73
N PHE A 44 26.29 -4.06 14.60
CA PHE A 44 25.81 -5.37 14.16
C PHE A 44 24.39 -5.26 13.61
N PHE A 45 24.07 -6.11 12.63
CA PHE A 45 22.69 -6.31 12.24
C PHE A 45 22.02 -7.23 13.28
N PRO A 46 20.89 -6.85 13.87
CA PRO A 46 20.13 -7.73 14.73
C PRO A 46 19.46 -8.83 13.90
N SER A 47 19.27 -10.01 14.46
CA SER A 47 18.45 -11.07 13.86
C SER A 47 16.98 -10.80 14.15
N ARG A 48 16.10 -10.92 13.15
CA ARG A 48 14.64 -10.82 13.36
C ARG A 48 14.09 -12.20 13.65
N VAL A 49 13.67 -12.44 14.89
CA VAL A 49 13.21 -13.76 15.35
C VAL A 49 11.68 -13.74 15.44
N PRO A 50 10.96 -14.41 14.53
CA PRO A 50 9.51 -14.53 14.64
C PRO A 50 9.14 -15.36 15.86
N LYS A 51 8.13 -14.91 16.59
CA LYS A 51 7.55 -15.56 17.77
C LYS A 51 6.04 -15.60 17.66
N THR A 52 5.43 -16.67 18.17
CA THR A 52 3.98 -16.79 18.18
C THR A 52 3.42 -16.63 19.58
N VAL A 53 2.46 -15.72 19.73
CA VAL A 53 1.63 -15.59 20.93
C VAL A 53 0.30 -16.27 20.64
N LYS A 54 0.01 -17.36 21.35
CA LYS A 54 -1.21 -18.13 21.12
C LYS A 54 -2.34 -17.64 22.01
N PHE A 55 -3.53 -17.49 21.43
CA PHE A 55 -4.78 -17.27 22.18
C PHE A 55 -5.77 -18.38 21.85
N THR A 56 -6.58 -18.77 22.85
CA THR A 56 -7.50 -19.90 22.72
C THR A 56 -8.85 -19.41 22.17
N ILE A 57 -9.46 -20.22 21.30
CA ILE A 57 -10.81 -20.01 20.79
C ILE A 57 -11.53 -21.36 20.93
N ASP A 58 -12.42 -21.51 21.90
CA ASP A 58 -13.11 -22.77 22.14
C ASP A 58 -14.50 -22.81 21.48
N ASP A 59 -14.62 -23.45 20.32
CA ASP A 59 -15.93 -23.61 19.63
C ASP A 59 -16.93 -24.45 20.45
N SER A 60 -16.48 -25.17 21.47
CA SER A 60 -17.34 -25.96 22.36
C SER A 60 -17.88 -25.16 23.54
N ASP A 61 -17.28 -24.01 23.87
CA ASP A 61 -17.79 -23.10 24.89
C ASP A 61 -18.75 -22.09 24.25
N PRO A 62 -20.06 -22.17 24.54
CA PRO A 62 -21.04 -21.19 24.04
C PRO A 62 -20.81 -19.76 24.57
N ASN A 63 -19.90 -19.58 25.54
CA ASN A 63 -19.54 -18.28 26.10
C ASN A 63 -18.21 -17.73 25.56
N ASP A 64 -17.49 -18.48 24.72
CA ASP A 64 -16.28 -17.97 24.09
C ASP A 64 -16.65 -16.92 23.04
N GLN A 65 -16.28 -15.68 23.33
CA GLN A 65 -16.70 -14.53 22.52
C GLN A 65 -16.08 -14.57 21.12
N TYR A 66 -14.84 -15.06 21.00
CA TYR A 66 -14.17 -15.20 19.71
C TYR A 66 -14.76 -16.32 18.88
N ALA A 67 -15.05 -17.49 19.48
CA ALA A 67 -15.70 -18.60 18.79
C ALA A 67 -17.07 -18.16 18.25
N SER A 68 -17.80 -17.42 19.08
CA SER A 68 -19.10 -16.88 18.76
C SER A 68 -19.05 -15.86 17.60
N LEU A 69 -18.11 -14.91 17.65
CA LEU A 69 -17.94 -13.89 16.60
C LEU A 69 -17.33 -14.44 15.29
N TYR A 70 -16.45 -15.45 15.36
CA TYR A 70 -15.88 -16.14 14.18
C TYR A 70 -16.81 -17.22 13.62
N SER A 71 -18.02 -17.37 14.17
CA SER A 71 -18.97 -18.36 13.69
C SER A 71 -19.32 -18.14 12.21
N ALA A 72 -19.63 -19.24 11.52
CA ALA A 72 -20.02 -19.18 10.11
C ALA A 72 -21.25 -18.27 9.90
N GLU A 73 -22.14 -18.18 10.89
CA GLU A 73 -23.32 -17.31 10.82
C GLU A 73 -22.94 -15.82 10.72
N VAL A 74 -22.00 -15.34 11.53
CA VAL A 74 -21.54 -13.93 11.47
C VAL A 74 -20.87 -13.64 10.13
N VAL A 75 -19.99 -14.54 9.70
CA VAL A 75 -19.28 -14.41 8.42
C VAL A 75 -20.28 -14.33 7.26
N GLU A 76 -21.29 -15.20 7.22
CA GLU A 76 -22.32 -15.19 6.17
C GLU A 76 -23.24 -13.95 6.26
N LYS A 77 -23.56 -13.46 7.47
CA LYS A 77 -24.29 -12.19 7.64
C LYS A 77 -23.52 -11.02 7.04
N ILE A 78 -22.22 -10.89 7.32
CA ILE A 78 -21.36 -9.82 6.77
C ILE A 78 -21.26 -9.93 5.24
N LYS A 79 -21.08 -11.15 4.71
CA LYS A 79 -21.03 -11.42 3.27
C LYS A 79 -22.33 -11.08 2.54
N ALA A 80 -23.47 -11.20 3.21
CA ALA A 80 -24.79 -10.96 2.66
C ALA A 80 -25.23 -9.49 2.70
N LEU A 81 -24.44 -8.60 3.33
CA LEU A 81 -24.73 -7.16 3.38
C LEU A 81 -24.74 -6.56 1.98
N THR A 82 -25.77 -5.76 1.70
CA THR A 82 -25.90 -5.03 0.44
C THR A 82 -25.00 -3.80 0.40
N LEU A 83 -24.73 -3.19 1.57
CA LEU A 83 -23.89 -2.00 1.74
C LEU A 83 -24.37 -0.82 0.88
N ALA A 84 -25.70 -0.62 0.83
CA ALA A 84 -26.36 0.29 -0.10
C ALA A 84 -25.84 1.75 -0.04
N ARG A 85 -25.46 2.24 1.15
CA ARG A 85 -24.86 3.57 1.35
C ARG A 85 -23.55 3.78 0.59
N TYR A 86 -22.80 2.71 0.32
CA TYR A 86 -21.54 2.77 -0.42
C TYR A 86 -21.74 2.58 -1.92
N GLY A 87 -22.92 2.12 -2.36
CA GLY A 87 -23.28 1.89 -3.76
C GLY A 87 -24.44 2.75 -4.23
N LEU A 88 -24.57 3.99 -3.74
CA LEU A 88 -25.74 4.86 -3.99
C LEU A 88 -26.05 5.09 -5.47
N GLY A 89 -25.03 5.09 -6.35
CA GLY A 89 -25.23 5.20 -7.79
C GLY A 89 -26.10 4.09 -8.38
N GLY A 90 -26.16 2.92 -7.75
CA GLY A 90 -27.02 1.81 -8.15
C GLY A 90 -28.48 1.94 -7.67
N TYR A 91 -28.84 3.04 -7.01
CA TYR A 91 -30.17 3.31 -6.48
C TYR A 91 -30.75 4.61 -7.03
N LEU A 92 -30.15 5.21 -8.06
CA LEU A 92 -30.66 6.45 -8.65
C LEU A 92 -31.97 6.15 -9.40
N GLU A 93 -32.98 7.01 -9.21
CA GLU A 93 -34.27 6.91 -9.90
C GLU A 93 -34.16 7.42 -11.34
N ASP A 94 -34.66 6.63 -12.30
CA ASP A 94 -34.59 6.95 -13.73
C ASP A 94 -35.57 8.08 -14.12
N ASP A 95 -36.74 8.15 -13.46
CA ASP A 95 -37.78 9.16 -13.70
C ASP A 95 -38.27 9.80 -12.38
N PRO A 96 -37.47 10.66 -11.74
CA PRO A 96 -37.82 11.27 -10.47
C PRO A 96 -39.00 12.23 -10.62
N ALA A 97 -39.82 12.35 -9.56
CA ALA A 97 -41.05 13.16 -9.56
C ALA A 97 -40.83 14.65 -9.91
N SER A 98 -39.61 15.14 -9.73
CA SER A 98 -39.14 16.42 -10.27
C SER A 98 -37.79 16.20 -10.96
N PRO A 99 -37.42 16.96 -12.00
CA PRO A 99 -36.08 16.83 -12.57
C PRO A 99 -35.02 17.24 -11.54
N PRO A 100 -33.84 16.59 -11.53
CA PRO A 100 -32.70 17.05 -10.72
C PRO A 100 -32.23 18.42 -11.19
N THR A 101 -31.75 19.25 -10.26
CA THR A 101 -31.03 20.48 -10.59
C THR A 101 -29.66 20.16 -11.18
N GLU A 102 -29.00 21.11 -11.86
CA GLU A 102 -27.66 20.90 -12.41
C GLU A 102 -26.64 20.47 -11.34
N ALA A 103 -26.75 21.02 -10.13
CA ALA A 103 -25.89 20.64 -9.00
C ALA A 103 -26.19 19.22 -8.49
N GLU A 104 -27.46 18.82 -8.43
CA GLU A 104 -27.85 17.45 -8.05
C GLU A 104 -27.39 16.44 -9.11
N GLN A 105 -27.54 16.76 -10.40
CA GLN A 105 -27.09 15.90 -11.49
C GLN A 105 -25.58 15.66 -11.44
N ALA A 106 -24.78 16.71 -11.22
CA ALA A 106 -23.34 16.57 -11.07
C ALA A 106 -22.96 15.69 -9.87
N GLN A 107 -23.71 15.76 -8.76
CA GLN A 107 -23.52 14.89 -7.61
C GLN A 107 -23.91 13.44 -7.90
N MET A 108 -24.98 13.21 -8.67
CA MET A 108 -25.43 11.87 -9.06
C MET A 108 -24.44 11.17 -10.00
N ASP A 109 -23.84 11.90 -10.94
CA ASP A 109 -22.84 11.36 -11.88
C ASP A 109 -21.57 10.87 -11.14
N ASP A 110 -21.17 11.58 -10.07
CA ASP A 110 -20.03 11.25 -9.18
C ASP A 110 -20.25 9.93 -8.42
N LEU A 111 -21.49 9.67 -7.96
CA LEU A 111 -21.84 8.43 -7.24
C LEU A 111 -21.65 7.15 -8.06
N SER A 112 -21.75 7.25 -9.39
CA SER A 112 -21.71 6.10 -10.30
C SER A 112 -20.30 5.53 -10.51
N GLN A 113 -19.25 6.31 -10.26
CA GLN A 113 -17.86 5.88 -10.50
C GLN A 113 -17.21 5.21 -9.27
N ALA A 114 -17.59 5.62 -8.05
CA ALA A 114 -16.93 5.17 -6.81
C ALA A 114 -17.54 3.90 -6.17
N GLY A 115 -18.81 3.58 -6.45
CA GLY A 115 -19.61 2.75 -5.54
C GLY A 115 -19.18 1.28 -5.39
N LYS A 116 -18.64 0.64 -6.43
CA LYS A 116 -18.31 -0.80 -6.36
C LYS A 116 -17.05 -1.09 -5.53
N ARG A 117 -16.04 -0.20 -5.59
CA ARG A 117 -14.78 -0.34 -4.84
C ARG A 117 -15.03 -0.19 -3.34
N LEU A 118 -15.84 0.80 -2.97
CA LEU A 118 -16.19 1.11 -1.58
C LEU A 118 -16.95 -0.03 -0.88
N ILE A 119 -17.80 -0.77 -1.61
CA ILE A 119 -18.50 -1.96 -1.08
C ILE A 119 -17.49 -3.05 -0.71
N GLY A 120 -16.57 -3.35 -1.62
CA GLY A 120 -15.52 -4.34 -1.37
C GLY A 120 -14.65 -3.98 -0.18
N PHE A 121 -14.17 -2.72 -0.14
CA PHE A 121 -13.39 -2.21 0.99
C PHE A 121 -14.14 -2.31 2.32
N CYS A 122 -15.39 -1.82 2.38
CA CYS A 122 -16.16 -1.81 3.61
C CYS A 122 -16.37 -3.21 4.18
N ARG A 123 -16.65 -4.18 3.30
CA ARG A 123 -16.80 -5.59 3.68
C ARG A 123 -15.50 -6.15 4.23
N THR A 124 -14.38 -5.92 3.55
CA THR A 124 -13.07 -6.41 4.00
C THR A 124 -12.65 -5.80 5.33
N ASN A 125 -12.87 -4.50 5.52
CA ASN A 125 -12.51 -3.82 6.76
C ASN A 125 -13.29 -4.37 7.97
N LEU A 126 -14.58 -4.73 7.82
CA LEU A 126 -15.32 -5.45 8.88
C LEU A 126 -14.64 -6.77 9.28
N PHE A 127 -14.09 -7.51 8.32
CA PHE A 127 -13.37 -8.75 8.60
C PHE A 127 -11.99 -8.50 9.23
N LYS A 128 -11.22 -7.52 8.75
CA LYS A 128 -9.94 -7.13 9.36
C LYS A 128 -10.13 -6.71 10.81
N ARG A 129 -11.18 -5.93 11.12
CA ARG A 129 -11.52 -5.52 12.49
C ARG A 129 -11.94 -6.68 13.38
N LEU A 130 -12.69 -7.64 12.82
CA LEU A 130 -13.03 -8.90 13.50
C LEU A 130 -11.78 -9.74 13.83
N GLU A 131 -10.78 -9.74 12.96
CA GLU A 131 -9.47 -10.36 13.21
C GLU A 131 -8.67 -9.61 14.28
N SER A 132 -8.76 -8.28 14.31
CA SER A 132 -8.04 -7.43 15.26
C SER A 132 -8.58 -7.54 16.68
N SER A 133 -9.83 -7.12 16.93
CA SER A 133 -10.45 -7.13 18.25
C SER A 133 -11.97 -7.24 18.15
N GLY A 134 -12.58 -8.05 19.02
CA GLY A 134 -14.04 -8.14 19.11
C GLY A 134 -14.68 -6.81 19.49
N SER A 135 -14.04 -6.03 20.38
CA SER A 135 -14.46 -4.67 20.72
C SER A 135 -14.48 -3.75 19.49
N ALA A 136 -13.38 -3.71 18.74
CA ALA A 136 -13.28 -2.86 17.54
C ALA A 136 -14.29 -3.28 16.45
N PHE A 137 -14.55 -4.57 16.31
CA PHE A 137 -15.57 -5.10 15.40
C PHE A 137 -16.98 -4.66 15.82
N LEU A 138 -17.38 -4.86 17.08
CA LEU A 138 -18.72 -4.51 17.55
C LEU A 138 -18.97 -3.00 17.45
N GLN A 139 -18.01 -2.16 17.84
CA GLN A 139 -18.08 -0.71 17.63
C GLN A 139 -18.28 -0.35 16.15
N SER A 140 -17.64 -1.10 15.24
CA SER A 140 -17.80 -0.88 13.80
C SER A 140 -19.19 -1.25 13.30
N VAL A 141 -19.77 -2.33 13.84
CA VAL A 141 -21.15 -2.73 13.57
C VAL A 141 -22.11 -1.66 14.08
N GLU A 142 -21.96 -1.18 15.32
CA GLU A 142 -22.78 -0.11 15.90
C GLU A 142 -22.75 1.17 15.06
N ARG A 143 -21.56 1.66 14.71
CA ARG A 143 -21.40 2.85 13.84
C ARG A 143 -22.04 2.64 12.47
N HIS A 144 -21.94 1.43 11.90
CA HIS A 144 -22.56 1.11 10.61
C HIS A 144 -24.09 1.17 10.68
N VAL A 145 -24.67 0.58 11.72
CA VAL A 145 -26.11 0.61 11.97
C VAL A 145 -26.58 2.05 12.18
N LEU A 146 -25.90 2.82 13.05
CA LEU A 146 -26.26 4.19 13.35
C LEU A 146 -26.31 5.06 12.07
N ARG A 147 -25.30 4.97 11.21
CA ARG A 147 -25.26 5.76 9.96
C ARG A 147 -26.31 5.33 8.95
N ASN A 148 -26.62 4.04 8.87
CA ASN A 148 -27.76 3.59 8.06
C ASN A 148 -29.07 4.14 8.63
N TYR A 149 -29.23 4.23 9.96
CA TYR A 149 -30.39 4.88 10.56
C TYR A 149 -30.45 6.39 10.31
N VAL A 150 -29.32 7.08 10.14
CA VAL A 150 -29.30 8.50 9.71
C VAL A 150 -29.91 8.64 8.31
N PHE A 151 -29.54 7.76 7.37
CA PHE A 151 -30.13 7.72 6.02
C PHE A 151 -31.63 7.36 6.07
N LEU A 152 -31.99 6.33 6.85
CA LEU A 152 -33.39 5.94 7.03
C LEU A 152 -34.22 7.06 7.67
N HIS A 153 -33.65 7.83 8.60
CA HIS A 153 -34.30 9.00 9.18
C HIS A 153 -34.57 10.07 8.10
N ALA A 154 -33.57 10.38 7.27
CA ALA A 154 -33.72 11.33 6.18
C ALA A 154 -34.82 10.90 5.20
N ILE A 155 -34.75 9.66 4.69
CA ILE A 155 -35.72 9.11 3.72
C ILE A 155 -37.15 9.14 4.28
N ARG A 156 -37.36 8.63 5.50
CA ARG A 156 -38.71 8.50 6.10
C ARG A 156 -39.38 9.82 6.42
N ASN A 157 -38.60 10.88 6.63
CA ASN A 157 -39.11 12.21 6.93
C ASN A 157 -39.08 13.14 5.70
N GLY A 158 -38.65 12.65 4.53
CA GLY A 158 -38.55 13.45 3.32
C GLY A 158 -37.45 14.52 3.37
N HIS A 159 -36.42 14.31 4.20
CA HIS A 159 -35.27 15.20 4.30
C HIS A 159 -34.14 14.78 3.36
N PRO A 160 -33.30 15.72 2.88
CA PRO A 160 -32.16 15.39 2.03
C PRO A 160 -31.17 14.43 2.71
N LEU A 161 -30.64 13.48 1.94
CA LEU A 161 -29.64 12.53 2.40
C LEU A 161 -28.27 13.20 2.48
N PRO A 162 -27.53 13.06 3.60
CA PRO A 162 -26.16 13.52 3.73
C PRO A 162 -25.22 12.58 2.97
N ILE A 163 -24.66 13.05 1.86
CA ILE A 163 -23.69 12.36 1.04
C ILE A 163 -22.31 12.97 1.31
N GLY A 164 -21.32 12.17 1.69
CA GLY A 164 -19.98 12.70 1.96
C GLY A 164 -19.41 13.45 0.77
N THR A 165 -19.04 14.71 0.97
CA THR A 165 -18.14 15.42 0.05
C THR A 165 -16.74 14.89 0.30
N GLN A 166 -16.23 14.12 -0.66
CA GLN A 166 -14.88 13.57 -0.67
C GLN A 166 -14.68 12.43 0.33
N ASP A 167 -14.49 11.26 -0.26
CA ASP A 167 -14.24 9.96 0.33
C ASP A 167 -15.31 9.50 1.33
N ALA A 168 -16.13 8.54 0.89
CA ALA A 168 -16.81 7.64 1.82
C ALA A 168 -15.81 6.96 2.79
N GLU A 169 -14.51 7.05 2.49
CA GLU A 169 -13.36 6.69 3.31
C GLU A 169 -13.07 7.73 4.42
N MET A 170 -13.15 9.04 4.14
CA MET A 170 -12.94 10.13 5.12
C MET A 170 -14.14 10.38 6.05
N LEU A 171 -15.34 9.91 5.71
CA LEU A 171 -16.47 9.88 6.67
C LEU A 171 -16.33 8.82 7.76
N ASP A 172 -15.23 8.08 7.71
CA ASP A 172 -14.89 7.06 8.65
C ASP A 172 -13.45 7.20 9.10
N SER A 173 -13.26 7.57 10.37
CA SER A 173 -12.05 7.18 11.10
C SER A 173 -11.79 5.66 11.06
N ARG A 174 -12.72 4.86 10.50
CA ARG A 174 -12.53 3.43 10.18
C ARG A 174 -11.60 3.16 8.99
N PHE A 175 -11.33 4.12 8.09
CA PHE A 175 -10.37 3.98 6.97
C PHE A 175 -9.01 4.57 7.33
N THR A 176 -8.95 5.59 8.19
CA THR A 176 -7.68 6.15 8.68
C THR A 176 -7.14 5.33 9.85
N ASP A 177 -6.55 4.18 9.52
CA ASP A 177 -5.33 3.64 10.15
C ASP A 177 -4.74 2.43 9.37
N GLU A 178 -5.24 2.17 8.16
CA GLU A 178 -4.49 1.54 7.07
C GLU A 178 -4.62 2.40 5.80
N ASP A 179 -3.49 2.68 5.15
CA ASP A 179 -3.37 3.18 3.78
C ASP A 179 -3.41 4.70 3.53
N VAL A 180 -2.52 5.44 4.21
CA VAL A 180 -2.07 6.78 3.75
C VAL A 180 -1.35 6.70 2.38
N ASP A 181 -0.92 5.51 1.93
CA ASP A 181 -0.28 5.33 0.62
C ASP A 181 -1.25 4.98 -0.53
N GLU A 182 -2.41 4.36 -0.27
CA GLU A 182 -3.39 4.00 -1.32
C GLU A 182 -4.41 5.12 -1.59
N ALA A 183 -4.57 6.08 -0.67
CA ALA A 183 -5.44 7.26 -0.82
C ALA A 183 -4.75 8.52 -1.41
N LYS A 184 -3.54 8.41 -1.98
CA LYS A 184 -2.79 9.56 -2.54
C LYS A 184 -3.32 10.10 -3.89
N GLY A 185 -4.60 9.87 -4.18
CA GLY A 185 -5.31 10.40 -5.34
C GLY A 185 -6.30 11.53 -5.05
N ALA A 186 -6.66 11.81 -3.79
CA ALA A 186 -7.68 12.80 -3.45
C ALA A 186 -7.11 13.91 -2.55
N SER A 187 -6.86 15.06 -3.19
CA SER A 187 -6.46 16.39 -2.70
C SER A 187 -6.30 16.68 -1.19
N SER A 188 -5.14 17.27 -0.89
CA SER A 188 -4.86 18.17 0.22
C SER A 188 -5.66 19.48 0.12
N ASP A 189 -6.57 19.74 1.07
CA ASP A 189 -6.99 21.10 1.43
C ASP A 189 -6.56 21.35 2.90
N PRO A 190 -5.67 22.32 3.19
CA PRO A 190 -5.03 22.43 4.51
C PRO A 190 -5.87 23.17 5.58
N ASP A 191 -7.11 23.58 5.26
CA ASP A 191 -7.87 24.56 6.06
C ASP A 191 -9.11 23.99 6.78
N ASP A 192 -9.31 22.67 6.86
CA ASP A 192 -10.38 22.08 7.68
C ASP A 192 -9.79 21.39 8.91
N ASP A 193 -10.10 21.91 10.09
CA ASP A 193 -9.73 21.33 11.39
C ASP A 193 -10.11 19.84 11.40
N ASP A 194 -9.09 18.98 11.50
CA ASP A 194 -9.10 17.50 11.51
C ASP A 194 -9.90 16.87 12.67
N GLN A 195 -10.76 17.64 13.35
CA GLN A 195 -11.72 17.10 14.29
C GLN A 195 -12.99 16.71 13.53
N GLN A 196 -13.06 15.44 13.13
CA GLN A 196 -14.35 14.78 12.88
C GLN A 196 -15.28 15.00 14.09
N PRO A 197 -16.61 15.02 13.90
CA PRO A 197 -17.51 14.80 15.03
C PRO A 197 -17.15 13.46 15.66
N ASP A 198 -16.44 13.50 16.78
CA ASP A 198 -16.32 12.39 17.69
C ASP A 198 -17.74 12.12 18.19
N ILE A 199 -18.44 11.23 17.50
CA ILE A 199 -19.68 10.68 18.05
C ILE A 199 -19.19 9.76 19.17
N GLU A 200 -18.84 10.35 20.32
CA GLU A 200 -18.52 9.63 21.55
C GLU A 200 -19.73 8.75 21.87
N GLN A 201 -19.65 7.47 21.49
CA GLN A 201 -20.61 6.45 21.87
C GLN A 201 -20.22 6.00 23.27
N THR A 202 -20.75 6.70 24.27
CA THR A 202 -20.52 6.40 25.70
C THR A 202 -21.40 5.26 26.21
N GLU A 203 -22.40 4.81 25.44
CA GLU A 203 -23.30 3.71 25.78
C GLU A 203 -23.42 2.73 24.60
N SER A 204 -23.38 1.42 24.88
CA SER A 204 -23.53 0.38 23.87
C SER A 204 -24.94 0.37 23.28
N LEU A 205 -25.03 0.30 21.96
CA LEU A 205 -26.27 0.53 21.22
C LEU A 205 -26.84 -0.82 20.76
N HIS A 206 -27.69 -1.44 21.57
CA HIS A 206 -28.26 -2.77 21.24
C HIS A 206 -29.70 -2.75 20.73
N SER A 207 -30.39 -1.60 20.81
CA SER A 207 -31.80 -1.53 20.48
C SER A 207 -32.10 -0.59 19.31
N VAL A 208 -33.03 -1.04 18.46
CA VAL A 208 -33.56 -0.27 17.34
C VAL A 208 -34.09 1.11 17.79
N ALA A 209 -34.71 1.18 18.97
CA ALA A 209 -35.26 2.44 19.48
C ALA A 209 -34.15 3.46 19.76
N VAL A 210 -33.04 3.03 20.36
CA VAL A 210 -31.91 3.91 20.67
C VAL A 210 -31.20 4.34 19.39
N PHE A 211 -30.97 3.42 18.44
CA PHE A 211 -30.40 3.79 17.14
C PHE A 211 -31.24 4.83 16.40
N LYS A 212 -32.57 4.68 16.38
CA LYS A 212 -33.47 5.65 15.75
C LYS A 212 -33.43 7.02 16.42
N ALA A 213 -33.40 7.06 17.75
CA ALA A 213 -33.29 8.31 18.51
C ALA A 213 -31.96 9.00 18.21
N ARG A 214 -30.84 8.28 18.37
CA ARG A 214 -29.50 8.82 18.13
C ARG A 214 -29.30 9.26 16.69
N ALA A 215 -29.86 8.54 15.72
CA ALA A 215 -29.78 8.93 14.31
C ALA A 215 -30.49 10.25 14.01
N ALA A 216 -31.60 10.55 14.69
CA ALA A 216 -32.28 11.84 14.55
C ALA A 216 -31.40 12.98 15.10
N ASP A 217 -30.76 12.77 16.24
CA ASP A 217 -29.84 13.76 16.84
C ASP A 217 -28.63 14.00 15.94
N VAL A 218 -27.99 12.92 15.47
CA VAL A 218 -26.84 12.99 14.55
C VAL A 218 -27.22 13.65 13.22
N TYR A 219 -28.40 13.34 12.67
CA TYR A 219 -28.89 14.01 11.48
C TYR A 219 -29.02 15.53 11.71
N ALA A 220 -29.57 15.96 12.86
CA ALA A 220 -29.69 17.37 13.19
C ALA A 220 -28.33 18.06 13.35
N GLU A 221 -27.32 17.38 13.91
CA GLU A 221 -25.94 17.86 13.96
C GLU A 221 -25.34 18.00 12.56
N TYR A 222 -25.55 17.01 11.67
CA TYR A 222 -25.10 17.07 10.28
C TYR A 222 -25.75 18.23 9.53
N GLU A 223 -27.05 18.45 9.72
CA GLU A 223 -27.79 19.51 9.03
C GLU A 223 -27.41 20.92 9.50
N SER A 224 -26.93 21.06 10.75
CA SER A 224 -26.64 22.34 11.39
C SER A 224 -25.14 22.64 11.49
N LEU A 225 -24.42 21.91 12.34
CA LEU A 225 -23.02 22.16 12.68
C LEU A 225 -22.08 21.73 11.55
N TYR A 226 -22.38 20.61 10.89
CA TYR A 226 -21.49 19.99 9.91
C TYR A 226 -22.03 20.05 8.48
N ARG A 227 -22.96 20.97 8.19
CA ARG A 227 -23.69 21.01 6.91
C ARG A 227 -22.78 21.08 5.70
N SER A 228 -21.70 21.85 5.78
CA SER A 228 -20.71 22.04 4.71
C SER A 228 -19.90 20.78 4.41
N ARG A 229 -19.82 19.82 5.34
CA ARG A 229 -19.09 18.56 5.17
C ARG A 229 -19.85 17.50 4.37
N PHE A 230 -21.08 17.82 3.95
CA PHE A 230 -21.93 16.91 3.19
C PHE A 230 -22.49 17.60 1.94
N LYS A 231 -22.53 16.85 0.84
CA LYS A 231 -23.46 17.03 -0.26
C LYS A 231 -24.84 16.56 0.22
N TRP A 232 -25.89 17.11 -0.34
CA TRP A 232 -27.26 16.81 0.09
C TRP A 232 -28.12 16.52 -1.12
N LEU A 233 -28.55 15.26 -1.27
CA LEU A 233 -29.47 14.87 -2.33
C LEU A 233 -30.84 14.55 -1.75
N ARG A 234 -31.88 15.05 -2.39
CA ARG A 234 -33.26 14.79 -1.98
C ARG A 234 -33.63 13.31 -2.16
N PRO A 235 -34.49 12.75 -1.28
CA PRO A 235 -34.78 11.32 -1.25
C PRO A 235 -35.51 10.79 -2.49
N ASP A 236 -36.26 11.64 -3.21
CA ASP A 236 -36.98 11.26 -4.42
C ASP A 236 -36.08 11.07 -5.66
N LEU A 237 -34.77 11.31 -5.54
CA LEU A 237 -33.77 10.94 -6.54
C LEU A 237 -33.31 9.49 -6.40
N PHE A 238 -33.81 8.76 -5.41
CA PHE A 238 -33.44 7.37 -5.15
C PHE A 238 -34.65 6.44 -5.20
N GLU A 239 -34.42 5.23 -5.71
CA GLU A 239 -35.42 4.16 -5.73
C GLU A 239 -35.81 3.72 -4.31
N ALA A 240 -37.05 3.24 -4.15
CA ALA A 240 -37.56 2.71 -2.88
C ALA A 240 -36.74 1.52 -2.33
N ASP A 241 -36.00 0.82 -3.20
CA ASP A 241 -35.13 -0.28 -2.83
C ASP A 241 -33.96 0.14 -1.91
N LEU A 242 -33.56 1.42 -1.95
CA LEU A 242 -32.53 1.96 -1.05
C LEU A 242 -32.95 1.83 0.42
N GLU A 243 -34.15 2.29 0.77
CA GLU A 243 -34.66 2.18 2.16
C GLU A 243 -34.74 0.73 2.60
N ARG A 244 -35.25 -0.15 1.71
CA ARG A 244 -35.42 -1.57 1.98
C ARG A 244 -34.08 -2.26 2.25
N HIS A 245 -33.05 -1.98 1.45
CA HIS A 245 -31.73 -2.58 1.62
C HIS A 245 -30.99 -2.02 2.84
N LEU A 246 -31.09 -0.72 3.12
CA LEU A 246 -30.55 -0.12 4.36
C LEU A 246 -31.17 -0.75 5.60
N GLN A 247 -32.50 -0.94 5.62
CA GLN A 247 -33.18 -1.57 6.75
C GLN A 247 -32.76 -3.04 6.91
N ARG A 248 -32.67 -3.80 5.81
CA ARG A 248 -32.22 -5.19 5.83
C ARG A 248 -30.80 -5.33 6.41
N ASP A 249 -29.88 -4.46 5.99
CA ASP A 249 -28.52 -4.45 6.52
C ASP A 249 -28.51 -4.09 8.02
N CYS A 250 -29.31 -3.10 8.44
CA CYS A 250 -29.48 -2.76 9.86
C CYS A 250 -29.98 -3.96 10.68
N ASP A 251 -31.00 -4.67 10.20
CA ASP A 251 -31.59 -5.80 10.92
C ASP A 251 -30.58 -6.95 11.06
N ALA A 252 -29.79 -7.22 10.01
CA ALA A 252 -28.73 -8.22 10.05
C ALA A 252 -27.64 -7.87 11.07
N LEU A 253 -27.17 -6.62 11.05
CA LEU A 253 -26.12 -6.11 11.93
C LEU A 253 -26.58 -5.99 13.40
N ILE A 254 -27.79 -5.49 13.64
CA ILE A 254 -28.40 -5.49 14.99
C ILE A 254 -28.58 -6.92 15.49
N GLY A 255 -28.92 -7.86 14.61
CA GLY A 255 -28.97 -9.27 14.95
C GLY A 255 -27.63 -9.81 15.45
N ILE A 256 -26.49 -9.33 14.95
CA ILE A 256 -25.16 -9.64 15.48
C ILE A 256 -25.03 -9.06 16.90
N LEU A 257 -25.27 -7.76 17.08
CA LEU A 257 -25.19 -7.09 18.38
C LEU A 257 -26.05 -7.77 19.47
N GLN A 258 -27.29 -8.14 19.12
CA GLN A 258 -28.22 -8.77 20.06
C GLN A 258 -27.88 -10.23 20.40
N THR A 259 -27.29 -10.97 19.45
CA THR A 259 -26.94 -12.37 19.67
C THR A 259 -25.72 -12.48 20.59
N TYR A 260 -24.77 -11.55 20.46
CA TYR A 260 -23.46 -11.67 21.10
C TYR A 260 -23.25 -10.70 22.27
N GLY A 261 -24.09 -9.66 22.38
CA GLY A 261 -24.08 -8.72 23.49
C GLY A 261 -22.86 -7.80 23.51
N ASP A 262 -22.59 -7.26 24.69
CA ASP A 262 -21.40 -6.45 24.95
C ASP A 262 -20.15 -7.31 25.00
N TRP A 263 -19.02 -6.75 24.53
CA TRP A 263 -17.72 -7.37 24.70
C TRP A 263 -17.30 -7.36 26.17
N ASP A 264 -17.08 -8.53 26.76
CA ASP A 264 -16.53 -8.69 28.12
C ASP A 264 -14.99 -8.79 28.05
N PRO A 265 -14.23 -7.77 28.51
CA PRO A 265 -12.77 -7.80 28.47
C PRO A 265 -12.15 -8.89 29.35
N ASP A 266 -12.85 -9.37 30.38
CA ASP A 266 -12.34 -10.45 31.24
C ASP A 266 -12.41 -11.83 30.56
N ARG A 267 -13.17 -11.94 29.47
CA ARG A 267 -13.26 -13.13 28.61
C ARG A 267 -12.44 -13.02 27.33
N ASP A 268 -11.78 -11.89 27.12
CA ASP A 268 -10.93 -11.66 25.95
C ASP A 268 -9.61 -12.45 26.10
N THR A 269 -9.56 -13.64 25.49
CA THR A 269 -8.39 -14.52 25.54
C THR A 269 -7.15 -13.91 24.89
N LYS A 270 -7.32 -12.97 23.96
CA LYS A 270 -6.24 -12.29 23.24
C LYS A 270 -5.65 -11.16 24.10
N LEU A 271 -6.50 -10.35 24.74
CA LEU A 271 -6.08 -9.39 25.76
C LEU A 271 -5.41 -10.08 26.96
N ALA A 272 -5.96 -11.21 27.43
CA ALA A 272 -5.36 -11.99 28.50
C ALA A 272 -3.96 -12.48 28.14
N ALA A 273 -3.77 -12.98 26.91
CA ALA A 273 -2.47 -13.39 26.40
C ALA A 273 -1.49 -12.21 26.26
N LEU A 274 -1.95 -11.03 25.81
CA LEU A 274 -1.12 -9.82 25.78
C LEU A 274 -0.71 -9.39 27.20
N HIS A 275 -1.65 -9.36 28.14
CA HIS A 275 -1.37 -9.01 29.52
C HIS A 275 -0.35 -9.97 30.14
N ALA A 276 -0.50 -11.29 29.94
CA ALA A 276 0.47 -12.29 30.39
C ALA A 276 1.85 -12.11 29.75
N LEU A 277 1.90 -11.85 28.43
CA LEU A 277 3.15 -11.55 27.73
C LEU A 277 3.88 -10.34 28.35
N LEU A 278 3.15 -9.26 28.63
CA LEU A 278 3.70 -8.01 29.14
C LEU A 278 4.02 -8.02 30.64
N THR A 279 3.49 -8.96 31.42
CA THR A 279 3.65 -9.03 32.89
C THR A 279 4.46 -10.22 33.36
N GLU A 280 4.43 -11.34 32.64
CA GLU A 280 5.16 -12.56 33.00
C GLU A 280 6.42 -12.73 32.16
N THR A 281 6.33 -12.49 30.84
CA THR A 281 7.47 -12.71 29.92
C THR A 281 8.37 -11.48 29.84
N TYR A 282 7.78 -10.28 29.70
CA TYR A 282 8.49 -9.02 29.53
C TYR A 282 8.07 -7.97 30.58
N PRO A 283 8.21 -8.24 31.89
CA PRO A 283 7.76 -7.33 32.94
C PRO A 283 8.51 -5.98 32.94
N ASN A 284 9.78 -5.98 32.54
CA ASN A 284 10.67 -4.82 32.64
C ASN A 284 11.16 -4.29 31.28
N ASP A 285 10.91 -5.04 30.21
CA ASP A 285 11.37 -4.68 28.86
C ASP A 285 10.44 -3.66 28.22
N LYS A 286 11.02 -2.88 27.29
CA LYS A 286 10.24 -2.05 26.38
C LYS A 286 9.59 -2.93 25.33
N VAL A 287 8.30 -2.72 25.10
CA VAL A 287 7.51 -3.50 24.14
C VAL A 287 6.74 -2.55 23.23
N LEU A 288 6.91 -2.72 21.92
CA LEU A 288 6.18 -2.00 20.90
C LEU A 288 5.06 -2.90 20.37
N VAL A 289 3.81 -2.55 20.65
CA VAL A 289 2.63 -3.29 20.22
C VAL A 289 2.01 -2.57 19.03
N PHE A 290 1.87 -3.26 17.92
CA PHE A 290 1.19 -2.78 16.72
C PHE A 290 -0.23 -3.35 16.62
N SER A 291 -1.14 -2.48 16.22
CA SER A 291 -2.49 -2.80 15.82
C SER A 291 -2.85 -1.96 14.60
N GLN A 292 -3.61 -2.53 13.67
CA GLN A 292 -4.10 -1.82 12.48
C GLN A 292 -5.11 -0.72 12.79
N PHE A 293 -5.82 -0.79 13.92
CA PHE A 293 -6.95 0.10 14.19
C PHE A 293 -6.78 0.89 15.48
N ALA A 294 -7.04 2.20 15.43
CA ALA A 294 -7.13 3.08 16.60
C ALA A 294 -8.04 2.51 17.69
N ASP A 295 -9.25 2.06 17.33
CA ASP A 295 -10.21 1.52 18.30
C ASP A 295 -9.63 0.33 19.10
N THR A 296 -8.80 -0.49 18.45
CA THR A 296 -8.09 -1.58 19.14
C THR A 296 -6.98 -1.03 20.03
N VAL A 297 -6.22 -0.03 19.58
CA VAL A 297 -5.19 0.65 20.41
C VAL A 297 -5.81 1.25 21.67
N ASP A 298 -6.90 1.99 21.52
CA ASP A 298 -7.60 2.67 22.62
C ASP A 298 -8.20 1.65 23.59
N TYR A 299 -8.84 0.59 23.06
CA TYR A 299 -9.33 -0.53 23.86
C TYR A 299 -8.21 -1.18 24.68
N LEU A 300 -7.10 -1.56 24.04
CA LEU A 300 -5.98 -2.21 24.73
C LEU A 300 -5.36 -1.31 25.78
N LYS A 301 -5.15 -0.03 25.47
CA LYS A 301 -4.62 0.96 26.43
C LYS A 301 -5.53 1.06 27.65
N ALA A 302 -6.84 1.27 27.44
CA ALA A 302 -7.81 1.39 28.52
C ALA A 302 -7.84 0.13 29.41
N GLN A 303 -7.82 -1.05 28.80
CA GLN A 303 -7.89 -2.32 29.52
C GLN A 303 -6.61 -2.67 30.28
N LEU A 304 -5.44 -2.34 29.74
CA LEU A 304 -4.17 -2.55 30.46
C LEU A 304 -4.03 -1.57 31.63
N ASP A 305 -4.50 -0.32 31.48
CA ASP A 305 -4.60 0.64 32.58
C ASP A 305 -5.53 0.14 33.69
N GLU A 306 -6.71 -0.38 33.34
CA GLU A 306 -7.69 -0.95 34.28
C GLU A 306 -7.13 -2.17 35.02
N LYS A 307 -6.32 -2.98 34.34
CA LYS A 307 -5.57 -4.10 34.95
C LYS A 307 -4.36 -3.65 35.78
N GLY A 308 -4.16 -2.34 35.95
CA GLY A 308 -3.17 -1.76 36.86
C GLY A 308 -1.75 -1.67 36.30
N MET A 309 -1.59 -1.77 34.99
CA MET A 309 -0.28 -1.60 34.36
C MET A 309 0.13 -0.14 34.33
N ASN A 310 1.42 0.12 34.57
CA ASN A 310 2.00 1.46 34.52
C ASN A 310 2.91 1.61 33.29
N GLY A 311 3.00 2.82 32.76
CA GLY A 311 3.88 3.13 31.62
C GLY A 311 3.39 2.53 30.31
N VAL A 312 2.07 2.41 30.14
CA VAL A 312 1.41 2.03 28.88
C VAL A 312 0.85 3.30 28.23
N GLU A 313 1.09 3.48 26.94
CA GLU A 313 0.51 4.59 26.17
C GLU A 313 0.01 4.09 24.82
N GLY A 314 -1.13 4.62 24.38
CA GLY A 314 -1.73 4.38 23.07
C GLY A 314 -1.49 5.58 22.13
N VAL A 315 -1.07 5.32 20.90
CA VAL A 315 -0.71 6.34 19.91
C VAL A 315 -1.34 6.00 18.55
N THR A 316 -2.35 6.76 18.16
CA THR A 316 -3.17 6.61 16.94
C THR A 316 -3.13 7.88 16.09
N GLY A 317 -3.53 7.85 14.81
CA GLY A 317 -3.48 9.03 13.92
C GLY A 317 -3.98 10.36 14.51
N ASN A 318 -4.92 10.32 15.47
CA ASN A 318 -5.49 11.47 16.15
C ASN A 318 -4.62 12.04 17.30
N SER A 319 -3.45 11.45 17.55
CA SER A 319 -2.57 11.87 18.66
C SER A 319 -1.82 13.14 18.32
N ALA A 320 -2.02 14.20 19.10
CA ALA A 320 -1.47 15.53 18.82
C ALA A 320 0.08 15.62 18.83
N ASN A 321 0.80 14.71 19.49
CA ASN A 321 2.26 14.77 19.56
C ASN A 321 2.96 13.40 19.56
N PRO A 322 3.02 12.71 18.42
CA PRO A 322 3.62 11.37 18.28
C PRO A 322 5.11 11.36 18.66
N THR A 323 5.83 12.44 18.35
CA THR A 323 7.27 12.59 18.63
C THR A 323 7.58 12.57 20.13
N GLU A 324 6.71 13.16 20.97
CA GLU A 324 6.91 13.12 22.42
C GLU A 324 6.70 11.71 22.99
N PHE A 325 5.76 10.94 22.46
CA PHE A 325 5.60 9.53 22.83
C PHE A 325 6.82 8.71 22.41
N ALA A 326 7.33 8.89 21.19
CA ALA A 326 8.56 8.26 20.72
C ALA A 326 9.76 8.61 21.61
N ARG A 327 9.85 9.85 22.10
CA ARG A 327 10.90 10.28 23.05
C ARG A 327 10.74 9.62 24.43
N ARG A 328 9.53 9.56 24.99
CA ARG A 328 9.28 8.92 26.29
C ARG A 328 9.48 7.40 26.22
N PHE A 329 9.23 6.79 25.06
CA PHE A 329 9.44 5.37 24.80
C PHE A 329 10.88 5.03 24.45
N SER A 330 11.57 5.83 23.63
CA SER A 330 12.91 5.54 23.11
C SER A 330 13.86 6.74 23.30
N PRO A 331 14.16 7.13 24.56
CA PRO A 331 14.92 8.35 24.85
C PRO A 331 16.37 8.34 24.35
N LYS A 332 17.03 7.17 24.26
CA LYS A 332 18.42 7.09 23.75
C LYS A 332 18.46 7.37 22.24
N SER A 333 17.48 6.83 21.51
CA SER A 333 17.33 7.01 20.06
C SER A 333 16.74 8.37 19.67
N ASN A 334 16.11 9.08 20.62
CA ASN A 334 15.54 10.42 20.43
C ASN A 334 16.09 11.44 21.45
N PRO A 335 17.42 11.72 21.44
CA PRO A 335 18.01 12.62 22.42
C PRO A 335 17.59 14.07 22.16
N GLN A 336 17.15 14.77 23.20
CA GLN A 336 16.82 16.21 23.13
C GLN A 336 17.84 17.03 23.92
N ARG A 337 18.63 17.86 23.23
CA ARG A 337 19.67 18.70 23.85
C ARG A 337 19.07 19.58 24.95
N GLY A 338 19.65 19.52 26.16
CA GLY A 338 19.26 20.36 27.28
C GLY A 338 18.03 19.89 28.07
N ARG A 339 17.43 18.75 27.72
CA ARG A 339 16.44 18.05 28.57
C ARG A 339 17.04 16.75 29.10
N GLY A 340 16.79 16.44 30.37
CA GLY A 340 17.19 15.18 30.99
C GLY A 340 16.32 14.01 30.54
N GLU A 341 16.35 12.92 31.31
CA GLU A 341 15.44 11.78 31.10
C GLU A 341 13.97 12.26 31.08
N PRO A 342 13.14 11.68 30.21
CA PRO A 342 11.74 12.06 30.12
C PRO A 342 11.00 11.77 31.44
N GLU A 343 10.16 12.71 31.85
CA GLU A 343 9.17 12.45 32.90
C GLU A 343 8.16 11.41 32.39
N ASN A 344 7.76 10.47 33.24
CA ASN A 344 6.84 9.37 32.91
C ASN A 344 7.29 8.52 31.69
N PRO A 345 8.40 7.76 31.82
CA PRO A 345 8.90 6.91 30.75
C PRO A 345 7.87 5.86 30.34
N ILE A 346 7.78 5.61 29.03
CA ILE A 346 6.87 4.61 28.48
C ILE A 346 7.61 3.29 28.38
N ARG A 347 6.98 2.23 28.88
CA ARG A 347 7.46 0.85 28.78
C ARG A 347 6.75 0.11 27.66
N VAL A 348 5.43 0.27 27.54
CA VAL A 348 4.63 -0.36 26.48
C VAL A 348 4.02 0.73 25.63
N LEU A 349 4.38 0.75 24.35
CA LEU A 349 3.79 1.67 23.38
C LEU A 349 2.89 0.86 22.45
N ILE A 350 1.60 1.18 22.45
CA ILE A 350 0.61 0.57 21.56
C ILE A 350 0.33 1.58 20.46
N ALA A 351 0.56 1.23 19.20
CA ALA A 351 0.48 2.19 18.12
C ALA A 351 -0.13 1.62 16.84
N THR A 352 -0.75 2.51 16.05
CA THR A 352 -1.05 2.23 14.65
C THR A 352 0.15 2.48 13.76
N ASP A 353 0.11 1.93 12.54
CA ASP A 353 1.23 2.03 11.60
C ASP A 353 1.55 3.49 11.25
N VAL A 354 0.51 4.34 11.10
CA VAL A 354 0.58 5.75 10.69
C VAL A 354 1.50 6.58 11.56
N LEU A 355 1.44 6.42 12.89
CA LEU A 355 2.24 7.23 13.81
C LEU A 355 3.60 6.64 14.17
N SER A 356 3.84 5.37 13.86
CA SER A 356 5.17 4.76 13.98
C SER A 356 6.11 5.17 12.83
N GLU A 357 5.54 5.71 11.75
CA GLU A 357 6.31 6.05 10.56
C GLU A 357 7.31 7.19 10.83
N GLY A 358 8.54 7.00 10.36
CA GLY A 358 9.60 8.01 10.53
C GLY A 358 10.19 8.14 11.94
N GLN A 359 9.57 7.56 12.98
CA GLN A 359 10.09 7.62 14.36
C GLN A 359 11.23 6.60 14.57
N ASN A 360 12.17 6.96 15.45
CA ASN A 360 13.29 6.11 15.87
C ASN A 360 12.90 5.40 17.17
N LEU A 361 12.76 4.07 17.18
CA LEU A 361 12.28 3.31 18.34
C LEU A 361 13.27 2.22 18.81
N GLN A 362 14.56 2.37 18.50
CA GLN A 362 15.60 1.34 18.68
C GLN A 362 15.95 1.01 20.15
N ASP A 363 15.44 1.76 21.14
CA ASP A 363 15.59 1.39 22.56
C ASP A 363 14.75 0.12 22.90
N CYS A 364 13.90 -0.31 21.97
CA CYS A 364 13.08 -1.51 22.04
C CYS A 364 13.65 -2.62 21.14
N SER A 365 13.52 -3.88 21.57
CA SER A 365 13.81 -5.07 20.76
C SER A 365 12.65 -6.07 20.73
N ILE A 366 11.52 -5.76 21.35
CA ILE A 366 10.32 -6.60 21.39
C ILE A 366 9.20 -5.92 20.59
N VAL A 367 8.89 -6.47 19.42
CA VAL A 367 7.80 -6.02 18.57
C VAL A 367 6.66 -7.03 18.66
N VAL A 368 5.44 -6.57 18.90
CA VAL A 368 4.25 -7.41 19.03
C VAL A 368 3.23 -6.97 18.01
N ASN A 369 2.86 -7.85 17.09
CA ASN A 369 1.77 -7.65 16.15
C ASN A 369 0.51 -8.25 16.76
N TYR A 370 -0.33 -7.40 17.35
CA TYR A 370 -1.57 -7.82 17.97
C TYR A 370 -2.55 -8.33 16.93
N ASP A 371 -2.59 -7.71 15.76
CA ASP A 371 -3.25 -8.21 14.56
C ASP A 371 -2.25 -8.45 13.44
N LEU A 372 -2.62 -9.37 12.56
CA LEU A 372 -1.80 -9.74 11.42
C LEU A 372 -2.22 -8.91 10.21
N PRO A 373 -1.31 -8.10 9.66
CA PRO A 373 -1.58 -7.46 8.38
C PRO A 373 -1.81 -8.51 7.31
N TRP A 374 -2.59 -8.12 6.31
CA TRP A 374 -2.88 -8.99 5.19
C TRP A 374 -1.63 -9.15 4.32
N ALA A 375 -0.94 -8.04 4.03
CA ALA A 375 0.37 -8.05 3.38
C ALA A 375 1.53 -8.20 4.39
N ILE A 376 2.35 -9.23 4.20
CA ILE A 376 3.46 -9.57 5.11
C ILE A 376 4.53 -8.48 5.16
N ILE A 377 4.71 -7.73 4.09
CA ILE A 377 5.64 -6.60 4.04
C ILE A 377 5.41 -5.61 5.19
N ARG A 378 4.17 -5.44 5.64
CA ARG A 378 3.87 -4.57 6.79
C ARG A 378 4.56 -5.03 8.07
N LEU A 379 4.69 -6.35 8.31
CA LEU A 379 5.43 -6.88 9.45
C LEU A 379 6.92 -6.53 9.40
N ILE A 380 7.50 -6.56 8.20
CA ILE A 380 8.89 -6.22 7.94
C ILE A 380 9.11 -4.72 8.16
N GLN A 381 8.18 -3.88 7.70
CA GLN A 381 8.18 -2.44 7.94
C GLN A 381 8.04 -2.09 9.44
N ARG A 382 7.14 -2.78 10.16
CA ARG A 382 6.97 -2.66 11.63
C ARG A 382 8.24 -3.03 12.38
N ALA A 383 8.88 -4.15 12.02
CA ALA A 383 10.18 -4.54 12.59
C ALA A 383 11.27 -3.50 12.24
N GLY A 384 11.24 -2.92 11.05
CA GLY A 384 12.12 -1.83 10.61
C GLY A 384 12.02 -0.53 11.42
N ARG A 385 11.03 -0.39 12.32
CA ARG A 385 10.95 0.76 13.25
C ARG A 385 11.96 0.65 14.38
N VAL A 386 12.32 -0.57 14.77
CA VAL A 386 13.32 -0.87 15.81
C VAL A 386 14.63 -1.42 15.24
N ASP A 387 14.59 -2.01 14.04
CA ASP A 387 15.77 -2.46 13.28
C ASP A 387 16.37 -1.32 12.47
N ARG A 388 17.07 -0.41 13.15
CA ARG A 388 17.81 0.70 12.55
C ARG A 388 19.22 0.78 13.13
N ILE A 389 20.07 1.56 12.47
CA ILE A 389 21.40 1.91 12.98
C ILE A 389 21.25 2.45 14.42
N GLY A 390 22.04 1.91 15.34
CA GLY A 390 21.97 2.20 16.78
C GLY A 390 21.20 1.17 17.62
N GLN A 391 20.59 0.15 16.99
CA GLN A 391 20.05 -0.99 17.72
C GLN A 391 21.18 -1.80 18.38
N GLU A 392 21.09 -2.00 19.71
CA GLU A 392 22.10 -2.68 20.51
C GLU A 392 21.78 -4.16 20.75
N ALA A 393 20.51 -4.56 20.58
CA ALA A 393 20.08 -5.94 20.78
C ALA A 393 20.65 -6.88 19.72
N GLU A 394 20.95 -8.12 20.13
CA GLU A 394 21.33 -9.18 19.20
C GLU A 394 20.13 -9.67 18.39
N ASP A 395 18.99 -9.83 19.06
CA ASP A 395 17.75 -10.30 18.46
C ASP A 395 16.67 -9.23 18.64
N ILE A 396 15.89 -9.03 17.58
CA ILE A 396 14.59 -8.38 17.63
C ILE A 396 13.54 -9.49 17.63
N LEU A 397 12.79 -9.61 18.73
CA LEU A 397 11.74 -10.62 18.87
C LEU A 397 10.44 -10.05 18.30
N CYS A 398 9.95 -10.65 17.23
CA CYS A 398 8.74 -10.23 16.54
C CYS A 398 7.61 -11.21 16.84
N HIS A 399 6.83 -10.90 17.87
CA HIS A 399 5.66 -11.66 18.29
C HIS A 399 4.48 -11.39 17.36
N SER A 400 3.75 -12.44 17.00
CA SER A 400 2.50 -12.36 16.23
C SER A 400 1.42 -13.19 16.92
N PHE A 401 0.23 -12.61 17.07
CA PHE A 401 -0.91 -13.29 17.68
C PHE A 401 -1.58 -14.25 16.68
N LEU A 402 -1.71 -15.52 17.09
CA LEU A 402 -2.33 -16.57 16.27
C LEU A 402 -3.23 -17.48 17.12
N PRO A 403 -4.32 -18.03 16.57
CA PRO A 403 -5.16 -18.99 17.29
C PRO A 403 -4.38 -20.25 17.71
N ALA A 404 -4.65 -20.75 18.91
CA ALA A 404 -3.96 -21.92 19.47
C ALA A 404 -4.24 -23.20 18.67
N ASP A 405 -5.47 -23.36 18.19
CA ASP A 405 -5.97 -24.54 17.46
C ASP A 405 -5.44 -24.65 16.02
N GLY A 406 -4.65 -23.67 15.57
CA GLY A 406 -3.98 -23.69 14.29
C GLY A 406 -4.32 -22.49 13.41
N VAL A 407 -3.49 -22.30 12.38
CA VAL A 407 -3.57 -21.16 11.46
C VAL A 407 -4.71 -21.29 10.43
N GLU A 408 -5.25 -22.50 10.29
CA GLU A 408 -6.26 -22.88 9.30
C GLU A 408 -7.55 -22.06 9.42
N ARG A 409 -7.98 -21.70 10.64
CA ARG A 409 -9.16 -20.85 10.85
C ARG A 409 -8.98 -19.50 10.17
N LEU A 410 -7.81 -18.88 10.35
CA LEU A 410 -7.50 -17.58 9.78
C LEU A 410 -7.42 -17.66 8.25
N ILE A 411 -6.73 -18.67 7.72
CA ILE A 411 -6.64 -18.90 6.27
C ILE A 411 -8.04 -19.10 5.67
N ASN A 412 -8.88 -19.94 6.29
CA ASN A 412 -10.24 -20.18 5.83
C ASN A 412 -11.10 -18.93 5.88
N LEU A 413 -10.95 -18.09 6.90
CA LEU A 413 -11.64 -16.80 7.00
C LEU A 413 -11.22 -15.89 5.84
N ARG A 414 -9.91 -15.68 5.63
CA ARG A 414 -9.38 -14.84 4.54
C ARG A 414 -9.82 -15.35 3.16
N ASN A 415 -9.75 -16.67 2.91
CA ASN A 415 -10.20 -17.28 1.65
C ASN A 415 -11.68 -17.05 1.36
N ARG A 416 -12.54 -17.21 2.38
CA ARG A 416 -13.98 -16.97 2.27
C ARG A 416 -14.32 -15.53 1.92
N VAL A 417 -13.52 -14.56 2.38
CA VAL A 417 -13.68 -13.14 2.04
C VAL A 417 -13.25 -12.91 0.59
N ARG A 418 -12.07 -13.41 0.20
CA ARG A 418 -11.54 -13.30 -1.16
C ARG A 418 -12.51 -13.84 -2.21
N GLU A 419 -12.98 -15.08 -2.05
CA GLU A 419 -13.94 -15.72 -2.97
C GLU A 419 -15.20 -14.87 -3.17
N ARG A 420 -15.66 -14.17 -2.12
CA ARG A 420 -16.87 -13.35 -2.19
C ARG A 420 -16.68 -12.06 -2.96
N LEU A 421 -15.54 -11.40 -2.77
CA LEU A 421 -15.18 -10.17 -3.48
C LEU A 421 -15.06 -10.46 -4.99
N GLU A 422 -14.43 -11.57 -5.33
CA GLU A 422 -14.32 -12.05 -6.72
C GLU A 422 -15.70 -12.32 -7.35
N GLN A 423 -16.57 -13.05 -6.66
CA GLN A 423 -17.93 -13.36 -7.13
C GLN A 423 -18.77 -12.11 -7.44
N ASN A 424 -18.64 -11.07 -6.62
CA ASN A 424 -19.38 -9.83 -6.81
C ASN A 424 -18.72 -8.88 -7.83
N ARG A 425 -17.58 -9.26 -8.41
CA ARG A 425 -16.74 -8.41 -9.27
C ARG A 425 -16.37 -7.09 -8.60
N GLU A 426 -16.27 -7.10 -7.28
CA GLU A 426 -15.87 -5.96 -6.45
C GLU A 426 -14.33 -5.78 -6.44
N VAL A 427 -13.60 -6.65 -7.13
CA VAL A 427 -12.12 -6.67 -7.27
C VAL A 427 -11.63 -5.79 -8.44
N VAL A 428 -12.51 -5.34 -9.35
CA VAL A 428 -12.06 -4.62 -10.56
C VAL A 428 -11.66 -3.17 -10.21
N GLY A 429 -10.35 -2.94 -10.11
CA GLY A 429 -9.74 -1.62 -9.89
C GLY A 429 -9.52 -1.22 -8.42
N THR A 430 -9.71 -2.14 -7.48
CA THR A 430 -8.93 -2.14 -6.23
C THR A 430 -7.53 -2.59 -6.62
N ASP A 431 -6.50 -1.83 -6.27
CA ASP A 431 -5.12 -2.10 -6.67
C ASP A 431 -4.77 -3.59 -6.52
N GLU A 432 -4.17 -4.16 -7.57
CA GLU A 432 -3.82 -5.57 -7.70
C GLU A 432 -2.96 -6.06 -6.50
N ALA A 433 -2.28 -5.14 -5.82
CA ALA A 433 -1.53 -5.34 -4.57
C ALA A 433 -2.36 -5.88 -3.38
N PHE A 434 -3.68 -5.73 -3.35
CA PHE A 434 -4.52 -6.21 -2.24
C PHE A 434 -4.62 -7.75 -2.18
N PHE A 435 -4.37 -8.42 -3.32
CA PHE A 435 -4.43 -9.87 -3.46
C PHE A 435 -3.20 -10.45 -4.17
N GLU A 436 -2.12 -9.69 -4.29
CA GLU A 436 -0.86 -10.21 -4.83
C GLU A 436 -0.32 -11.31 -3.90
N ASP A 437 -0.53 -12.53 -4.40
CA ASP A 437 0.13 -13.80 -4.14
C ASP A 437 -0.45 -14.80 -3.10
N ASP A 438 -0.53 -16.05 -3.57
CA ASP A 438 -0.62 -17.26 -2.74
C ASP A 438 0.54 -17.36 -1.70
N GLU A 439 1.58 -16.51 -1.82
CA GLU A 439 2.68 -16.34 -0.87
C GLU A 439 2.22 -15.93 0.53
N ASP A 440 1.15 -15.13 0.64
CA ASP A 440 0.64 -14.67 1.95
C ASP A 440 0.17 -15.84 2.83
N GLN A 441 -0.48 -16.86 2.26
CA GLN A 441 -0.91 -18.04 3.05
C GLN A 441 0.30 -18.80 3.61
N GLN A 442 1.30 -19.03 2.76
CA GLN A 442 2.51 -19.74 3.17
C GLN A 442 3.29 -18.92 4.20
N ALA A 443 3.26 -17.60 4.10
CA ALA A 443 3.86 -16.71 5.08
C ALA A 443 3.17 -16.78 6.45
N ILE A 444 1.84 -16.80 6.52
CA ILE A 444 1.13 -16.98 7.81
C ILE A 444 1.47 -18.35 8.42
N ILE A 445 1.54 -19.42 7.61
CA ILE A 445 1.97 -20.76 8.06
C ILE A 445 3.41 -20.70 8.60
N ASN A 446 4.32 -20.03 7.89
CA ASN A 446 5.71 -19.86 8.30
C ASN A 446 5.83 -19.06 9.61
N LEU A 447 5.02 -18.03 9.80
CA LEU A 447 4.93 -17.28 11.06
C LEU A 447 4.46 -18.17 12.21
N TYR A 448 3.41 -18.97 12.00
CA TYR A 448 2.91 -19.94 13.00
C TYR A 448 3.97 -20.95 13.44
N HIS A 449 4.83 -21.36 12.51
CA HIS A 449 5.94 -22.27 12.79
C HIS A 449 7.25 -21.57 13.21
N GLU A 450 7.22 -20.26 13.43
CA GLU A 450 8.40 -19.45 13.81
C GLU A 450 9.60 -19.67 12.87
N ARG A 451 9.37 -19.82 11.56
CA ARG A 451 10.46 -20.06 10.59
C ARG A 451 11.36 -18.82 10.46
N ALA A 452 12.66 -18.99 10.68
CA ALA A 452 13.66 -17.95 10.45
C ALA A 452 13.67 -17.48 8.99
N GLY A 453 14.01 -16.21 8.74
CA GLY A 453 14.11 -15.64 7.40
C GLY A 453 12.85 -14.96 6.87
N ILE A 454 11.66 -15.23 7.42
CA ILE A 454 10.40 -14.66 6.91
C ILE A 454 10.33 -13.13 7.02
N LEU A 455 10.98 -12.55 8.03
CA LEU A 455 11.02 -11.10 8.23
C LEU A 455 12.26 -10.44 7.60
N ASP A 456 13.07 -11.22 6.88
CA ASP A 456 14.31 -10.78 6.23
C ASP A 456 14.11 -10.55 4.71
N GLY A 457 12.95 -10.93 4.15
CA GLY A 457 12.61 -10.73 2.75
C GLY A 457 12.62 -9.26 2.37
N ASP A 458 13.22 -8.95 1.23
CA ASP A 458 13.05 -7.64 0.63
C ASP A 458 11.67 -7.61 -0.04
N PRO A 459 10.87 -6.54 0.14
CA PRO A 459 9.70 -6.35 -0.72
C PRO A 459 10.14 -6.39 -2.17
N GLU A 460 9.60 -7.32 -2.94
CA GLU A 460 9.68 -7.25 -4.40
C GLU A 460 9.10 -5.88 -4.81
N GLY A 461 9.94 -5.03 -5.39
CA GLY A 461 9.55 -3.69 -5.85
C GLY A 461 10.23 -2.47 -5.19
N GLU A 462 10.97 -2.58 -4.06
CA GLU A 462 11.58 -1.38 -3.44
C GLU A 462 12.98 -0.99 -3.96
N VAL A 463 13.68 -1.85 -4.71
CA VAL A 463 14.96 -1.49 -5.35
C VAL A 463 14.73 -1.22 -6.83
N ASP A 464 14.78 0.07 -7.20
CA ASP A 464 14.75 0.50 -8.61
C ASP A 464 15.85 -0.21 -9.43
N LEU A 465 15.52 -0.61 -10.67
CA LEU A 465 16.42 -1.30 -11.59
C LEU A 465 17.77 -0.59 -11.72
N ALA A 466 17.74 0.75 -11.85
CA ALA A 466 18.94 1.56 -11.98
C ALA A 466 19.83 1.44 -10.74
N SER A 467 19.21 1.31 -9.58
CA SER A 467 19.87 1.14 -8.28
C SER A 467 20.60 -0.21 -8.19
N HIS A 468 19.93 -1.29 -8.58
CA HIS A 468 20.52 -2.63 -8.64
C HIS A 468 21.64 -2.71 -9.69
N ALA A 469 21.38 -2.21 -10.90
CA ALA A 469 22.35 -2.17 -12.00
C ALA A 469 23.59 -1.33 -11.66
N TYR A 470 23.42 -0.18 -10.99
CA TYR A 470 24.55 0.64 -10.53
C TYR A 470 25.42 -0.11 -9.53
N GLN A 471 24.86 -0.95 -8.66
CA GLN A 471 25.67 -1.76 -7.75
C GLN A 471 26.45 -2.84 -8.47
N ILE A 472 25.80 -3.57 -9.39
CA ILE A 472 26.49 -4.55 -10.23
C ILE A 472 27.67 -3.88 -10.93
N TRP A 473 27.44 -2.69 -11.48
CA TRP A 473 28.48 -1.86 -12.08
C TRP A 473 29.60 -1.49 -11.10
N GLN A 474 29.29 -0.96 -9.92
CA GLN A 474 30.27 -0.60 -8.89
C GLN A 474 31.10 -1.80 -8.44
N ASN A 475 30.47 -2.95 -8.20
CA ASN A 475 31.14 -4.19 -7.83
C ASN A 475 32.07 -4.65 -8.96
N ALA A 476 31.61 -4.60 -10.21
CA ALA A 476 32.40 -4.98 -11.37
C ALA A 476 33.63 -4.08 -11.58
N ILE A 477 33.48 -2.75 -11.53
CA ILE A 477 34.63 -1.82 -11.70
C ILE A 477 35.57 -1.82 -10.50
N LYS A 478 35.08 -2.15 -9.30
CA LYS A 478 35.93 -2.36 -8.13
C LYS A 478 36.79 -3.61 -8.28
N ALA A 479 36.22 -4.67 -8.85
CA ALA A 479 36.93 -5.93 -9.12
C ALA A 479 37.91 -5.80 -10.32
N ASP A 480 37.49 -5.16 -11.41
CA ASP A 480 38.33 -4.83 -12.56
C ASP A 480 38.09 -3.38 -13.04
N PRO A 481 38.96 -2.43 -12.64
CA PRO A 481 38.84 -1.02 -13.04
C PRO A 481 38.90 -0.78 -14.55
N LYS A 482 39.38 -1.73 -15.36
CA LYS A 482 39.42 -1.57 -16.83
C LYS A 482 38.02 -1.61 -17.45
N LEU A 483 37.07 -2.27 -16.79
CA LEU A 483 35.67 -2.37 -17.24
C LEU A 483 35.02 -1.00 -17.37
N GLU A 484 35.41 -0.03 -16.53
CA GLU A 484 34.88 1.34 -16.57
C GLU A 484 34.99 1.95 -17.97
N ARG A 485 36.18 1.85 -18.57
CA ARG A 485 36.43 2.34 -19.93
C ARG A 485 35.94 1.36 -20.99
N ALA A 486 36.04 0.06 -20.76
CA ALA A 486 35.68 -0.93 -21.77
C ALA A 486 34.17 -0.92 -22.06
N VAL A 487 33.33 -0.92 -21.02
CA VAL A 487 31.87 -0.93 -21.15
C VAL A 487 31.34 0.42 -21.64
N ALA A 488 31.87 1.54 -21.13
CA ALA A 488 31.45 2.88 -21.57
C ALA A 488 31.73 3.18 -23.06
N ASN A 489 32.66 2.44 -23.68
CA ASN A 489 32.99 2.56 -25.10
C ASN A 489 32.26 1.55 -26.00
N LEU A 490 31.40 0.69 -25.44
CA LEU A 490 30.59 -0.22 -26.26
C LEU A 490 29.58 0.59 -27.09
N PRO A 491 29.46 0.29 -28.40
CA PRO A 491 28.43 0.92 -29.21
C PRO A 491 27.05 0.39 -28.83
N ASP A 492 26.02 1.20 -29.08
CA ASP A 492 24.64 0.72 -29.13
C ASP A 492 24.53 -0.47 -30.10
N VAL A 493 23.52 -1.31 -29.89
CA VAL A 493 23.29 -2.56 -30.64
C VAL A 493 24.36 -3.63 -30.37
N ALA A 494 25.10 -3.53 -29.26
CA ALA A 494 26.03 -4.57 -28.84
C ALA A 494 25.27 -5.89 -28.60
N PHE A 495 25.77 -7.00 -29.12
CA PHE A 495 25.15 -8.31 -28.90
C PHE A 495 26.20 -9.33 -28.50
N SER A 496 25.76 -10.30 -27.70
CA SER A 496 26.55 -11.47 -27.34
C SER A 496 25.65 -12.70 -27.27
N SER A 497 26.27 -13.88 -27.17
CA SER A 497 25.57 -15.12 -26.88
C SER A 497 26.37 -15.93 -25.88
N ARG A 498 25.69 -16.71 -25.05
CA ARG A 498 26.30 -17.64 -24.11
C ARG A 498 25.61 -18.98 -24.14
N ASP A 499 26.35 -20.00 -23.72
CA ASP A 499 25.77 -21.32 -23.47
C ASP A 499 24.79 -21.25 -22.30
N HIS A 500 23.64 -21.91 -22.43
CA HIS A 500 22.57 -21.89 -21.45
C HIS A 500 21.89 -23.25 -21.36
N ALA A 501 21.76 -23.77 -20.14
CA ALA A 501 21.01 -24.99 -19.87
C ALA A 501 19.56 -24.63 -19.50
N PRO A 502 18.56 -24.90 -20.35
CA PRO A 502 17.20 -24.46 -20.10
C PRO A 502 16.53 -25.23 -18.96
N PHE A 503 15.69 -24.54 -18.20
CA PHE A 503 14.73 -25.14 -17.26
C PHE A 503 13.42 -24.34 -17.25
N ALA A 504 12.36 -24.86 -16.64
CA ALA A 504 10.97 -24.39 -16.83
C ALA A 504 10.75 -22.87 -16.70
N GLN A 505 11.48 -22.19 -15.81
CA GLN A 505 11.36 -20.75 -15.56
C GLN A 505 12.38 -19.90 -16.36
N ARG A 506 13.39 -20.52 -16.97
CA ARG A 506 14.41 -19.86 -17.80
C ARG A 506 14.69 -20.72 -19.04
N PRO A 507 13.78 -20.70 -20.04
CA PRO A 507 13.95 -21.45 -21.28
C PRO A 507 15.11 -20.89 -22.12
N GLU A 508 15.33 -21.40 -23.33
CA GLU A 508 16.26 -20.76 -24.27
C GLU A 508 15.61 -19.56 -24.94
N GLY A 509 16.40 -18.55 -25.28
CA GLY A 509 15.82 -17.30 -25.77
C GLY A 509 16.78 -16.15 -25.92
N VAL A 510 16.23 -14.94 -26.00
CA VAL A 510 17.00 -13.69 -26.13
C VAL A 510 16.52 -12.65 -25.14
N LEU A 511 17.47 -12.02 -24.46
CA LEU A 511 17.26 -10.81 -23.68
C LEU A 511 17.56 -9.60 -24.56
N VAL A 512 16.70 -8.59 -24.49
CA VAL A 512 16.90 -7.30 -25.16
C VAL A 512 16.77 -6.16 -24.18
N PHE A 513 17.72 -5.24 -24.22
CA PHE A 513 17.66 -3.94 -23.58
C PHE A 513 17.54 -2.85 -24.63
N MET A 514 16.52 -2.02 -24.52
CA MET A 514 16.28 -0.93 -25.46
C MET A 514 15.86 0.34 -24.75
N ARG A 515 16.17 1.46 -25.37
CA ARG A 515 15.57 2.75 -25.06
C ARG A 515 14.46 3.03 -26.05
N THR A 516 13.25 3.24 -25.56
CA THR A 516 12.09 3.48 -26.43
C THR A 516 12.16 4.86 -27.07
N GLY A 517 11.31 5.12 -28.08
CA GLY A 517 11.28 6.43 -28.75
C GLY A 517 10.81 7.59 -27.85
N GLU A 518 10.25 7.27 -26.69
CA GLU A 518 9.93 8.24 -25.64
C GLU A 518 11.04 8.38 -24.59
N GLY A 519 12.17 7.69 -24.77
CA GLY A 519 13.36 7.71 -23.92
C GLY A 519 13.28 6.86 -22.64
N ASN A 520 12.32 5.94 -22.54
CA ASN A 520 12.22 5.01 -21.41
C ASN A 520 13.16 3.82 -21.62
N ASP A 521 13.77 3.34 -20.55
CA ASP A 521 14.58 2.12 -20.54
C ASP A 521 13.64 0.90 -20.39
N ALA A 522 13.77 -0.09 -21.27
CA ALA A 522 12.91 -1.28 -21.32
C ALA A 522 13.73 -2.56 -21.53
N LEU A 523 13.36 -3.61 -20.80
CA LEU A 523 13.92 -4.95 -20.89
C LEU A 523 12.82 -5.92 -21.31
N ALA A 524 13.16 -6.91 -22.15
CA ALA A 524 12.31 -8.05 -22.41
C ALA A 524 13.11 -9.33 -22.50
N TYR A 525 12.49 -10.44 -22.08
CA TYR A 525 12.99 -11.78 -22.28
C TYR A 525 12.01 -12.58 -23.13
N VAL A 526 12.45 -13.03 -24.31
CA VAL A 526 11.64 -13.83 -25.22
C VAL A 526 12.18 -15.24 -25.40
N ASP A 527 11.30 -16.23 -25.46
CA ASP A 527 11.64 -17.64 -25.71
C ASP A 527 11.97 -17.90 -27.20
N ARG A 528 12.27 -19.16 -27.55
CA ARG A 528 12.55 -19.58 -28.95
C ARG A 528 11.37 -19.38 -29.89
N GLU A 529 10.15 -19.49 -29.37
CA GLU A 529 8.90 -19.26 -30.08
C GLU A 529 8.62 -17.76 -30.26
N GLY A 530 9.27 -16.92 -29.45
CA GLY A 530 9.15 -15.47 -29.42
C GLY A 530 8.02 -14.95 -28.54
N ASN A 531 7.56 -15.74 -27.57
CA ASN A 531 6.64 -15.30 -26.52
C ASN A 531 7.44 -14.58 -25.42
N SER A 532 6.82 -13.59 -24.78
CA SER A 532 7.38 -12.96 -23.58
C SER A 532 7.38 -13.98 -22.43
N ILE A 533 8.53 -14.18 -21.79
CA ILE A 533 8.69 -15.11 -20.65
C ILE A 533 8.38 -14.39 -19.34
N THR A 534 8.94 -13.20 -19.17
CA THR A 534 8.75 -12.34 -18.01
C THR A 534 9.03 -10.90 -18.39
N GLU A 535 8.31 -9.99 -17.75
CA GLU A 535 8.45 -8.54 -17.86
C GLU A 535 9.14 -7.95 -16.63
N SER A 536 9.44 -8.79 -15.62
CA SER A 536 10.17 -8.38 -14.42
C SER A 536 11.62 -8.05 -14.78
N GLN A 537 11.96 -6.76 -14.68
CA GLN A 537 13.30 -6.27 -14.99
C GLN A 537 14.38 -6.93 -14.12
N LEU A 538 14.05 -7.26 -12.86
CA LEU A 538 14.96 -7.94 -11.94
C LEU A 538 15.19 -9.40 -12.35
N GLU A 539 14.14 -10.13 -12.72
CA GLU A 539 14.29 -11.50 -13.21
C GLU A 539 15.10 -11.55 -14.51
N ILE A 540 14.88 -10.59 -15.40
CA ILE A 540 15.64 -10.43 -16.65
C ILE A 540 17.12 -10.19 -16.36
N LEU A 541 17.46 -9.29 -15.43
CA LEU A 541 18.85 -9.07 -15.03
C LEU A 541 19.46 -10.31 -14.39
N ALA A 542 18.74 -10.99 -13.49
CA ALA A 542 19.20 -12.23 -12.87
C ALA A 542 19.38 -13.36 -13.90
N ALA A 543 18.60 -13.36 -14.98
CA ALA A 543 18.78 -14.26 -16.10
C ALA A 543 19.99 -13.89 -16.97
N ALA A 544 20.45 -12.64 -16.99
CA ALA A 544 21.65 -12.22 -17.73
C ALA A 544 22.97 -12.53 -17.01
N GLU A 545 22.94 -12.82 -15.71
CA GLU A 545 24.12 -12.98 -14.87
C GLU A 545 25.05 -14.12 -15.34
N CYS A 546 26.36 -13.85 -15.38
CA CYS A 546 27.39 -14.83 -15.76
C CYS A 546 28.72 -14.58 -15.05
N HIS A 547 29.58 -15.60 -15.02
CA HIS A 547 30.94 -15.50 -14.47
C HIS A 547 31.86 -14.71 -15.43
N PRO A 548 32.86 -13.95 -14.95
CA PRO A 548 33.81 -13.22 -15.82
C PRO A 548 34.54 -14.08 -16.85
N ASP A 549 34.75 -15.37 -16.55
CA ASP A 549 35.40 -16.33 -17.44
C ASP A 549 34.45 -16.98 -18.47
N THR A 550 33.17 -16.58 -18.50
CA THR A 550 32.19 -17.12 -19.43
C THR A 550 32.58 -16.77 -20.87
N MET A 551 32.83 -17.79 -21.69
CA MET A 551 33.19 -17.59 -23.09
C MET A 551 31.98 -17.16 -23.93
N ALA A 552 32.16 -16.10 -24.71
CA ALA A 552 31.18 -15.68 -25.71
C ALA A 552 31.03 -16.76 -26.79
N GLN A 553 29.79 -17.09 -27.11
CA GLN A 553 29.43 -18.04 -28.16
C GLN A 553 29.10 -17.33 -29.48
N PRO A 554 29.19 -18.04 -30.61
CA PRO A 554 28.64 -17.54 -31.86
C PRO A 554 27.16 -17.19 -31.70
N ARG A 555 26.74 -16.11 -32.35
CA ARG A 555 25.34 -15.68 -32.36
C ARG A 555 24.47 -16.76 -33.02
N HIS A 556 23.43 -17.21 -32.33
CA HIS A 556 22.45 -18.13 -32.91
C HIS A 556 21.72 -17.51 -34.11
N ASP A 557 21.33 -18.34 -35.08
CA ASP A 557 20.73 -17.86 -36.34
C ASP A 557 19.42 -17.08 -36.11
N SER A 558 18.61 -17.50 -35.14
CA SER A 558 17.35 -16.84 -34.79
C SER A 558 17.50 -15.60 -33.91
N HIS A 559 18.71 -15.26 -33.42
CA HIS A 559 18.91 -14.21 -32.41
C HIS A 559 18.24 -12.89 -32.77
N HIS A 560 18.53 -12.33 -33.95
CA HIS A 560 17.96 -11.04 -34.34
C HIS A 560 16.46 -11.11 -34.64
N ALA A 561 15.96 -12.24 -35.13
CA ALA A 561 14.53 -12.44 -35.32
C ALA A 561 13.78 -12.46 -33.97
N LEU A 562 14.40 -12.99 -32.91
CA LEU A 562 13.88 -12.95 -31.56
C LEU A 562 14.00 -11.56 -30.92
N VAL A 563 15.13 -10.85 -31.11
CA VAL A 563 15.26 -9.43 -30.73
C VAL A 563 14.13 -8.59 -31.34
N GLU A 564 13.84 -8.78 -32.62
CA GLU A 564 12.74 -8.07 -33.30
C GLU A 564 11.37 -8.36 -32.64
N LYS A 565 11.11 -9.62 -32.27
CA LYS A 565 9.88 -9.98 -31.55
C LYS A 565 9.81 -9.35 -30.15
N GLY A 566 10.91 -9.36 -29.39
CA GLY A 566 10.97 -8.70 -28.08
C GLY A 566 10.71 -7.20 -28.16
N ILE A 567 11.27 -6.52 -29.17
CA ILE A 567 11.01 -5.10 -29.43
C ILE A 567 9.53 -4.86 -29.78
N LYS A 568 8.93 -5.74 -30.61
CA LYS A 568 7.52 -5.63 -30.97
C LYS A 568 6.60 -5.80 -29.75
N HIS A 569 6.93 -6.68 -28.80
CA HIS A 569 6.19 -6.80 -27.54
C HIS A 569 6.25 -5.50 -26.74
N ILE A 570 7.47 -5.00 -26.49
CA ILE A 570 7.70 -3.72 -25.77
C ILE A 570 6.91 -2.57 -26.40
N ILE A 571 6.92 -2.43 -27.73
CA ILE A 571 6.22 -1.36 -28.45
C ILE A 571 4.69 -1.56 -28.43
N THR A 572 4.22 -2.80 -28.55
CA THR A 572 2.78 -3.11 -28.52
C THR A 572 2.20 -2.84 -27.15
N GLU A 573 2.89 -3.23 -26.11
CA GLU A 573 2.54 -2.95 -24.72
C GLU A 573 2.54 -1.44 -24.43
N GLU A 574 3.55 -0.68 -24.86
CA GLU A 574 3.56 0.78 -24.68
C GLU A 574 2.31 1.44 -25.29
N LYS A 575 1.84 0.94 -26.44
CA LYS A 575 0.62 1.43 -27.09
C LYS A 575 -0.66 0.96 -26.40
N THR A 576 -0.65 -0.20 -25.76
CA THR A 576 -1.84 -0.83 -25.17
C THR A 576 -2.07 -0.38 -23.73
N ILE A 577 -0.99 -0.16 -22.95
CA ILE A 577 -1.06 0.12 -21.52
C ILE A 577 -1.38 1.61 -21.22
N GLY A 578 -1.11 2.55 -22.15
CA GLY A 578 -1.40 3.98 -21.91
C GLY A 578 -1.86 4.81 -23.12
N GLY A 579 -2.27 4.17 -24.22
CA GLY A 579 -2.87 4.86 -25.38
C GLY A 579 -1.95 5.88 -26.07
N ALA A 580 -2.49 7.00 -26.56
CA ALA A 580 -1.73 8.02 -27.32
C ALA A 580 -0.66 8.80 -26.51
N LEU A 581 -0.59 8.55 -25.19
CA LEU A 581 0.22 9.28 -24.22
C LEU A 581 1.44 8.51 -23.72
N GLY A 582 1.62 7.25 -24.12
CA GLY A 582 2.69 6.37 -23.66
C GLY A 582 2.38 5.72 -22.30
N ARG A 583 3.37 5.07 -21.67
CA ARG A 583 3.19 4.30 -20.42
C ARG A 583 2.61 5.15 -19.27
N PRO A 584 1.76 4.58 -18.39
CA PRO A 584 1.21 5.27 -17.22
C PRO A 584 2.26 5.87 -16.27
N SER A 585 3.45 5.28 -16.21
CA SER A 585 4.58 5.78 -15.42
C SER A 585 5.34 6.95 -16.06
N GLY A 586 5.10 7.24 -17.34
CA GLY A 586 5.82 8.27 -18.11
C GLY A 586 5.43 9.70 -17.77
N ALA A 587 6.38 10.63 -17.91
CA ALA A 587 6.19 12.06 -17.61
C ALA A 587 4.98 12.64 -18.34
N ARG A 588 4.80 12.25 -19.61
CA ARG A 588 3.74 12.73 -20.50
C ARG A 588 2.37 12.27 -20.03
N PHE A 589 2.19 10.98 -19.77
CA PHE A 589 0.95 10.41 -19.27
C PHE A 589 0.58 10.98 -17.90
N ARG A 590 1.54 11.00 -16.96
CA ARG A 590 1.32 11.51 -15.60
C ARG A 590 1.00 13.00 -15.59
N THR A 591 1.73 13.81 -16.37
CA THR A 591 1.45 15.25 -16.48
C THR A 591 0.09 15.50 -17.13
N TYR A 592 -0.23 14.79 -18.21
CA TYR A 592 -1.52 14.95 -18.89
C TYR A 592 -2.69 14.61 -17.98
N THR A 593 -2.66 13.43 -17.35
CA THR A 593 -3.76 12.93 -16.51
C THR A 593 -4.02 13.88 -15.35
N ARG A 594 -2.94 14.23 -14.64
CA ARG A 594 -2.99 15.11 -13.48
C ARG A 594 -3.43 16.53 -13.82
N LEU A 595 -2.90 17.13 -14.89
CA LEU A 595 -3.29 18.48 -15.27
C LEU A 595 -4.65 18.55 -15.95
N LYS A 596 -5.11 17.48 -16.60
CA LYS A 596 -6.47 17.40 -17.13
C LYS A 596 -7.47 17.43 -15.98
N GLU A 597 -7.29 16.57 -14.98
CA GLU A 597 -8.12 16.56 -13.76
C GLU A 597 -8.09 17.93 -13.07
N HIS A 598 -6.92 18.56 -12.97
CA HIS A 598 -6.79 19.92 -12.44
C HIS A 598 -7.53 20.97 -13.27
N ALA A 599 -7.38 20.95 -14.60
CA ALA A 599 -7.99 21.91 -15.51
C ALA A 599 -9.52 21.77 -15.59
N ASP A 600 -10.03 20.56 -15.39
CA ASP A 600 -11.45 20.25 -15.26
C ASP A 600 -11.98 20.74 -13.90
N ARG A 601 -11.21 20.56 -12.81
CA ARG A 601 -11.55 21.06 -11.46
C ARG A 601 -11.62 22.58 -11.37
N ILE A 602 -10.68 23.29 -11.98
CA ILE A 602 -10.64 24.76 -11.95
C ILE A 602 -11.50 25.42 -13.04
N GLN A 603 -12.24 24.63 -13.84
CA GLN A 603 -13.03 25.13 -14.95
C GLN A 603 -14.10 26.14 -14.50
N GLY A 604 -14.10 27.34 -15.09
CA GLY A 604 -15.03 28.41 -14.74
C GLY A 604 -14.71 29.14 -13.42
N GLN A 605 -13.60 28.83 -12.77
CA GLN A 605 -13.13 29.51 -11.55
C GLN A 605 -12.12 30.63 -11.88
N LEU A 606 -11.71 31.40 -10.87
CA LEU A 606 -10.77 32.53 -11.02
C LEU A 606 -9.40 32.12 -11.59
N PHE A 607 -9.00 30.87 -11.37
CA PHE A 607 -7.73 30.29 -11.82
C PHE A 607 -7.85 29.49 -13.14
N ASP A 608 -9.02 29.49 -13.80
CA ASP A 608 -9.19 28.89 -15.12
C ASP A 608 -8.34 29.66 -16.15
N GLN A 609 -7.21 29.09 -16.53
CA GLN A 609 -6.33 29.65 -17.54
C GLN A 609 -6.53 28.94 -18.88
N PRO A 610 -7.08 29.62 -19.92
CA PRO A 610 -7.26 29.02 -21.25
C PRO A 610 -5.97 28.54 -21.92
N ILE A 611 -4.81 29.00 -21.43
CA ILE A 611 -3.50 28.57 -21.92
C ILE A 611 -3.11 27.19 -21.38
N LEU A 612 -3.50 26.85 -20.14
CA LEU A 612 -3.27 25.52 -19.56
C LEU A 612 -4.00 24.43 -20.36
N ARG A 613 -5.27 24.66 -20.71
CA ARG A 613 -6.03 23.70 -21.55
C ARG A 613 -5.41 23.49 -22.92
N ARG A 614 -4.85 24.56 -23.52
CA ARG A 614 -4.12 24.47 -24.79
C ARG A 614 -2.83 23.66 -24.63
N ALA A 615 -2.07 23.90 -23.58
CA ALA A 615 -0.87 23.13 -23.26
C ALA A 615 -1.17 21.64 -23.00
N ILE A 616 -2.23 21.32 -22.25
CA ILE A 616 -2.69 19.93 -22.02
C ILE A 616 -3.08 19.26 -23.34
N GLY A 617 -3.80 19.99 -24.21
CA GLY A 617 -4.15 19.52 -25.55
C GLY A 617 -2.91 19.23 -26.41
N GLU A 618 -1.85 20.02 -26.27
CA GLU A 618 -0.57 19.76 -26.94
C GLU A 618 0.13 18.53 -26.38
N ILE A 619 0.18 18.33 -25.05
CA ILE A 619 0.76 17.12 -24.43
C ILE A 619 0.05 15.86 -24.92
N TYR A 620 -1.27 15.92 -25.09
CA TYR A 620 -2.05 14.82 -25.65
C TYR A 620 -1.69 14.51 -27.11
N ARG A 621 -1.52 15.56 -27.92
CA ARG A 621 -1.38 15.44 -29.36
C ARG A 621 0.06 15.21 -29.83
N TYR A 622 1.04 15.70 -29.08
CA TYR A 622 2.43 15.77 -29.49
C TYR A 622 3.37 15.24 -28.39
N PRO A 623 4.51 14.64 -28.77
CA PRO A 623 5.52 14.21 -27.80
C PRO A 623 6.17 15.41 -27.11
N LEU A 624 6.55 15.21 -25.84
CA LEU A 624 7.30 16.20 -25.07
C LEU A 624 8.71 16.37 -25.64
N ARG A 625 9.24 17.60 -25.62
CA ARG A 625 10.68 17.81 -25.84
C ARG A 625 11.47 17.20 -24.68
N GLU A 626 12.69 16.74 -24.93
CA GLU A 626 13.54 16.11 -23.90
C GLU A 626 13.72 16.98 -22.65
N THR A 627 14.03 18.27 -22.83
CA THR A 627 14.18 19.21 -21.71
C THR A 627 12.88 19.46 -20.94
N ALA A 628 11.72 19.41 -21.60
CA ALA A 628 10.42 19.49 -20.95
C ALA A 628 10.10 18.20 -20.19
N ARG A 629 10.35 17.03 -20.79
CA ARG A 629 10.18 15.73 -20.14
C ARG A 629 10.98 15.65 -18.85
N ASP A 630 12.25 16.06 -18.86
CA ASP A 630 13.10 16.02 -17.68
C ASP A 630 12.64 17.00 -16.60
N SER A 631 12.18 18.20 -17.02
CA SER A 631 11.63 19.20 -16.11
C SER A 631 10.32 18.72 -15.47
N LEU A 632 9.44 18.10 -16.25
CA LEU A 632 8.17 17.55 -15.79
C LEU A 632 8.36 16.31 -14.91
N ASN A 633 9.27 15.41 -15.26
CA ASN A 633 9.63 14.28 -14.40
C ASN A 633 10.20 14.75 -13.06
N ARG A 634 10.99 15.82 -13.04
CA ARG A 634 11.50 16.43 -11.81
C ARG A 634 10.36 16.96 -10.95
N GLN A 635 9.42 17.70 -11.56
CA GLN A 635 8.26 18.29 -10.89
C GLN A 635 7.25 17.25 -10.39
N LEU A 636 7.00 16.19 -11.18
CA LEU A 636 6.14 15.07 -10.79
C LEU A 636 6.77 14.18 -9.72
N ARG A 637 8.10 14.07 -9.69
CA ARG A 637 8.81 13.39 -8.62
C ARG A 637 8.71 14.21 -7.35
N SER A 638 9.03 15.50 -7.35
CA SER A 638 9.02 16.36 -6.14
C SER A 638 7.67 16.44 -5.41
N GLY A 639 6.58 15.92 -5.99
CA GLY A 639 5.25 15.97 -5.37
C GLY A 639 4.63 17.35 -5.51
N ALA A 640 5.10 18.14 -6.49
CA ALA A 640 4.55 19.45 -6.81
C ALA A 640 3.03 19.37 -6.88
N ASP A 641 2.35 20.35 -6.30
CA ASP A 641 0.90 20.45 -6.42
C ASP A 641 0.50 20.74 -7.88
N ASP A 642 -0.80 20.61 -8.15
CA ASP A 642 -1.30 20.74 -9.51
C ASP A 642 -1.11 22.16 -10.08
N PHE A 643 -1.05 23.18 -9.22
CA PHE A 643 -0.85 24.57 -9.61
C PHE A 643 0.59 24.82 -10.06
N GLN A 644 1.57 24.33 -9.30
CA GLN A 644 2.98 24.40 -9.65
C GLN A 644 3.29 23.62 -10.93
N LEU A 645 2.66 22.45 -11.09
CA LEU A 645 2.80 21.67 -12.32
C LEU A 645 2.15 22.39 -13.51
N ALA A 646 1.00 23.05 -13.30
CA ALA A 646 0.32 23.86 -14.31
C ALA A 646 1.17 25.06 -14.73
N GLU A 647 1.76 25.79 -13.79
CA GLU A 647 2.65 26.92 -14.08
C GLU A 647 3.88 26.48 -14.89
N LEU A 648 4.50 25.36 -14.54
CA LEU A 648 5.63 24.81 -15.29
C LEU A 648 5.21 24.44 -16.72
N VAL A 649 4.07 23.77 -16.88
CA VAL A 649 3.55 23.39 -18.22
C VAL A 649 3.18 24.62 -19.04
N ILE A 650 2.56 25.63 -18.45
CA ILE A 650 2.23 26.90 -19.10
C ILE A 650 3.52 27.62 -19.52
N SER A 651 4.50 27.74 -18.63
CA SER A 651 5.80 28.36 -18.93
C SER A 651 6.51 27.64 -20.08
N LEU A 652 6.59 26.31 -20.04
CA LEU A 652 7.18 25.52 -21.12
C LEU A 652 6.41 25.67 -22.44
N HIS A 653 5.08 25.81 -22.38
CA HIS A 653 4.24 26.01 -23.56
C HIS A 653 4.44 27.40 -24.17
N GLU A 654 4.46 28.45 -23.35
CA GLU A 654 4.69 29.84 -23.78
C GLU A 654 6.08 30.05 -24.36
N GLU A 655 7.08 29.34 -23.85
CA GLU A 655 8.44 29.33 -24.39
C GLU A 655 8.61 28.43 -25.63
N ASP A 656 7.55 27.77 -26.10
CA ASP A 656 7.55 26.79 -27.19
C ASP A 656 8.51 25.60 -26.97
N ARG A 657 8.75 25.29 -25.70
CA ARG A 657 9.66 24.24 -25.22
C ARG A 657 8.94 22.99 -24.75
N LEU A 658 7.61 22.99 -24.67
CA LEU A 658 6.81 21.89 -24.12
C LEU A 658 6.78 20.66 -25.03
N CYS A 659 6.28 20.80 -26.26
CA CYS A 659 6.08 19.71 -27.21
C CYS A 659 6.77 19.97 -28.56
N MET A 660 7.01 18.92 -29.34
CA MET A 660 7.49 19.01 -30.73
C MET A 660 6.28 19.13 -31.67
N LYS A 661 6.08 20.30 -32.31
CA LYS A 661 4.85 20.63 -33.05
C LYS A 661 4.95 20.47 -34.58
N ASP A 662 6.15 20.38 -35.12
CA ASP A 662 6.39 20.24 -36.56
C ASP A 662 6.67 18.78 -36.93
N ASP A 663 6.09 18.31 -38.04
CA ASP A 663 6.35 16.98 -38.62
C ASP A 663 7.84 16.77 -39.02
N ASN A 664 8.65 17.84 -39.05
CA ASN A 664 10.10 17.79 -39.22
C ASN A 664 10.89 17.78 -37.90
N ASP A 665 10.30 18.22 -36.79
CA ASP A 665 10.89 18.13 -35.43
C ASP A 665 10.51 16.82 -34.74
N ALA A 666 9.42 16.18 -35.18
CA ALA A 666 9.13 14.78 -34.92
C ALA A 666 9.99 13.87 -35.80
N GLU A 667 11.32 13.97 -35.66
CA GLU A 667 12.08 12.72 -35.69
C GLU A 667 11.52 11.91 -34.52
N THR A 668 10.53 11.05 -34.80
CA THR A 668 10.22 9.90 -33.96
C THR A 668 11.56 9.34 -33.55
N GLN A 669 12.00 9.56 -32.30
CA GLN A 669 13.27 8.99 -31.85
C GLN A 669 13.09 7.50 -32.07
N GLU A 670 13.82 6.95 -33.03
CA GLU A 670 13.67 5.53 -33.32
C GLU A 670 14.06 4.78 -32.04
N PRO A 671 13.30 3.76 -31.63
CA PRO A 671 13.67 2.94 -30.49
C PRO A 671 15.11 2.46 -30.67
N ARG A 672 15.98 2.78 -29.71
CA ARG A 672 17.40 2.45 -29.75
C ARG A 672 17.62 1.14 -29.03
N ILE A 673 18.07 0.13 -29.76
CA ILE A 673 18.53 -1.12 -29.17
C ILE A 673 19.88 -0.83 -28.53
N ILE A 674 19.99 -0.98 -27.22
CA ILE A 674 21.25 -0.74 -26.51
C ILE A 674 22.09 -2.02 -26.56
N CYS A 675 21.53 -3.15 -26.10
CA CYS A 675 22.20 -4.43 -26.20
C CYS A 675 21.25 -5.63 -26.21
N SER A 676 21.77 -6.81 -26.60
CA SER A 676 21.03 -8.08 -26.54
C SER A 676 21.93 -9.27 -26.18
N LEU A 677 21.37 -10.25 -25.46
CA LEU A 677 22.07 -11.46 -25.05
C LEU A 677 21.28 -12.71 -25.48
N GLY A 678 21.90 -13.54 -26.30
CA GLY A 678 21.36 -14.85 -26.68
C GLY A 678 21.74 -15.92 -25.66
N MET A 679 20.76 -16.70 -25.24
CA MET A 679 20.94 -17.80 -24.27
C MET A 679 20.43 -19.08 -24.90
N PHE A 680 21.36 -19.84 -25.48
CA PHE A 680 21.07 -21.05 -26.24
C PHE A 680 22.01 -22.16 -25.76
N GLN A 681 21.52 -23.38 -25.73
CA GLN A 681 22.32 -24.56 -25.52
C GLN A 681 23.27 -24.75 -26.71
N ALA A 682 24.54 -25.04 -26.45
CA ALA A 682 25.50 -25.35 -27.49
C ALA A 682 25.03 -26.53 -28.36
N ASP A 683 25.01 -26.35 -29.68
CA ASP A 683 24.83 -27.46 -30.63
C ASP A 683 26.00 -28.43 -30.44
N GLY A 684 25.71 -29.58 -29.83
CA GLY A 684 26.64 -30.70 -29.81
C GLY A 684 26.99 -31.07 -31.25
N GLY A 685 28.24 -30.85 -31.65
CA GLY A 685 28.71 -31.11 -33.00
C GLY A 685 28.27 -32.50 -33.48
N ALA A 686 27.53 -32.51 -34.58
CA ALA A 686 27.31 -33.72 -35.35
C ALA A 686 28.67 -34.31 -35.75
N ASP A 687 28.91 -35.57 -35.40
CA ASP A 687 30.07 -36.35 -35.79
C ASP A 687 30.35 -36.23 -37.30
N ALA A 688 31.36 -35.44 -37.65
CA ALA A 688 32.02 -35.50 -38.94
C ALA A 688 33.10 -36.59 -38.92
N HIS A 689 32.68 -37.85 -38.77
CA HIS A 689 33.52 -39.01 -39.06
C HIS A 689 32.72 -40.03 -39.89
N SER A 690 32.70 -39.78 -41.20
CA SER A 690 32.51 -40.80 -42.23
C SER A 690 33.58 -40.60 -43.32
N ASP A 691 34.79 -41.11 -43.05
CA ASP A 691 35.56 -42.02 -43.90
C ASP A 691 36.91 -42.38 -43.24
#